data_AF-A0A948B7G9-F1
#
_entry.id   AF-A0A948B7G9-F1
#
_cell.length_a   1.000
_cell.length_b   1.000
_cell.length_c   1.000
_cell.angle_alpha   90.00
_cell.angle_beta   90.00
_cell.angle_gamma   90.00
#
_symmetry.space_group_name_H-M   'P 1'
#
loop_
_entity.id
_entity.type
_entity.pdbx_description
1 polymer ?
#
loop_
_entity_poly.entity_id
_entity_poly.type
_entity_poly.pdbx_seq_one_letter_code
_entity_poly.pdbx_strand_id
1 'polypeptide(L)'
;MKNLGKLAVLVILGLLFSGDAYPEAGRTAGAFLKIEQGVRAVGLGGTFVGLADDVSCLYWNPAGLSQTEKKEAIFSYNRLGEGIQQGLLAYGPCSLGKGVMGLGINYLTVGGIEERQGFSLTPEGEVSASNMLCAIAYSQRKGSWSAGIKAGYIQERLADDTAAGFSIDLGLLHRRKNLGLGLSLQNMGSLGGSELPETLRLGVSYKKGKLTSLCDLEYPFKDEPRLHAGAEYQLMDIIGLRAGMMKIGSNEGLNYRLSLGAGLNYKNLQFDYAYLFYNREDIDSLKDTHHLSLSVDLRKGLHQFEITIEEIKIGDIFPSKYHYYAITPVGSITIKNNTDETFQNVKVSLNIPGYMTLPAEAAIAELRPHSKLSIPILISLDNAKTFLIDENTRVQAEIKVTYFKKGKGVVSSLNKPLVIFDKNAIDWSFPESVAAFVTPKDGVVKHFSRKVIGSIEQDEKVVPEKILQAMAVFSALSACPLRYISDPSTYGKGKVFDYVQYPRETLEVRSGDCDDFAVLFASCLEHIGIETRIIETLSHVFVSFDTGLTNLDLSRCGLSLDWFIQEDERLWMPVETTMFGSPFMEALKTGIQEYQCQMGSIRRINLRSAWEVYPPAALPPIEKEIEIPQFNDRLKQDIERFKEEAKKGHEKDLSQIKEELQTNPNNIKLYNRAGILYSSIGKLNEAVLTLKKGLEIAPTNSNLHNNLANVYSLMGKLAEATTHYKEALSSNPNEGGVWLNLAMAYTDQGKDAEAKECYQQGLAKFANQGEAVKLLGFDPKEVGVRQKRARENLYWKEGE
;
A
#
# COMPACT_ATOMS: atom_id res chain seq x y z
N MET A 1 15.76 -66.85 19.42
CA MET A 1 16.81 -67.44 20.29
C MET A 1 18.09 -67.91 19.57
N LYS A 2 18.10 -68.26 18.27
CA LYS A 2 19.35 -68.60 17.53
C LYS A 2 20.25 -67.43 17.09
N ASN A 3 19.86 -66.17 17.39
CA ASN A 3 20.60 -64.96 16.95
C ASN A 3 21.28 -64.18 18.09
N LEU A 4 21.06 -64.52 19.37
CA LEU A 4 21.84 -63.92 20.47
C LEU A 4 23.27 -64.49 20.52
N GLY A 5 23.48 -65.74 20.09
CA GLY A 5 24.79 -66.39 20.13
C GLY A 5 25.84 -65.81 19.18
N LYS A 6 25.46 -65.03 18.15
CA LYS A 6 26.41 -64.35 17.26
C LYS A 6 26.70 -62.90 17.67
N LEU A 7 25.77 -62.27 18.39
CA LEU A 7 25.98 -60.94 18.99
C LEU A 7 26.86 -61.06 20.25
N ALA A 8 26.68 -62.14 21.03
CA ALA A 8 27.52 -62.44 22.19
C ALA A 8 29.00 -62.66 21.81
N VAL A 9 29.29 -63.23 20.64
CA VAL A 9 30.68 -63.49 20.20
C VAL A 9 31.44 -62.20 19.87
N LEU A 10 30.77 -61.14 19.39
CA LEU A 10 31.38 -59.83 19.16
C LEU A 10 31.59 -59.02 20.45
N VAL A 11 30.71 -59.21 21.45
CA VAL A 11 30.85 -58.58 22.79
C VAL A 11 31.89 -59.30 23.65
N ILE A 12 32.05 -60.62 23.51
CA ILE A 12 33.01 -61.42 24.30
C ILE A 12 34.45 -61.23 23.82
N LEU A 13 34.69 -60.90 22.54
CA LEU A 13 36.05 -60.61 22.04
C LEU A 13 36.64 -59.29 22.59
N GLY A 14 35.81 -58.38 23.09
CA GLY A 14 36.26 -57.15 23.77
C GLY A 14 36.58 -57.33 25.26
N LEU A 15 36.26 -58.47 25.87
CA LEU A 15 36.45 -58.72 27.30
C LEU A 15 37.80 -59.38 27.66
N LEU A 16 38.67 -59.64 26.67
CA LEU A 16 39.92 -60.41 26.88
C LEU A 16 41.23 -59.59 26.73
N PHE A 17 41.17 -58.26 26.70
CA PHE A 17 42.37 -57.43 26.74
C PHE A 17 42.39 -56.58 28.02
N SER A 18 42.96 -57.15 29.08
CA SER A 18 43.53 -56.40 30.20
C SER A 18 44.99 -56.11 29.84
N GLY A 19 45.26 -54.90 29.36
CA GLY A 19 46.63 -54.37 29.27
C GLY A 19 46.96 -53.63 30.56
N ASP A 20 48.20 -53.79 31.04
CA ASP A 20 48.73 -53.05 32.20
C ASP A 20 48.81 -51.54 31.94
N ALA A 21 48.73 -50.75 33.01
CA ALA A 21 48.80 -49.30 33.00
C ALA A 21 50.09 -48.78 32.32
N TYR A 22 49.95 -47.83 31.39
CA TYR A 22 51.07 -47.25 30.65
C TYR A 22 51.82 -46.19 31.50
N PRO A 23 53.14 -46.32 31.72
CA PRO A 23 53.92 -45.36 32.53
C PRO A 23 54.06 -43.94 31.93
N GLU A 24 53.68 -43.74 30.66
CA GLU A 24 53.82 -42.46 29.93
C GLU A 24 52.49 -41.73 29.65
N ALA A 25 51.38 -42.16 30.25
CA ALA A 25 50.08 -41.54 30.04
C ALA A 25 50.12 -40.02 30.36
N GLY A 26 49.64 -39.20 29.41
CA GLY A 26 49.48 -37.74 29.60
C GLY A 26 50.63 -36.84 29.13
N ARG A 27 51.65 -37.35 28.43
CA ARG A 27 52.83 -36.55 27.99
C ARG A 27 52.79 -35.96 26.58
N THR A 28 51.67 -36.02 25.86
CA THR A 28 51.54 -35.52 24.47
C THR A 28 50.97 -34.11 24.42
N ALA A 29 51.48 -33.25 23.54
CA ALA A 29 50.91 -31.93 23.26
C ALA A 29 49.57 -32.07 22.49
N GLY A 30 48.73 -31.03 22.43
CA GLY A 30 47.49 -31.10 21.63
C GLY A 30 46.36 -31.91 22.28
N ALA A 31 46.18 -31.83 23.60
CA ALA A 31 45.16 -32.61 24.33
C ALA A 31 43.73 -32.40 23.80
N PHE A 32 43.41 -31.23 23.25
CA PHE A 32 42.10 -30.93 22.65
C PHE A 32 41.74 -31.84 21.46
N LEU A 33 42.73 -32.47 20.81
CA LEU A 33 42.52 -33.42 19.72
C LEU A 33 41.90 -34.74 20.20
N LYS A 34 42.02 -35.06 21.50
CA LYS A 34 41.37 -36.24 22.11
C LYS A 34 39.87 -36.03 22.37
N ILE A 35 39.37 -34.80 22.26
CA ILE A 35 37.96 -34.49 22.48
C ILE A 35 37.18 -34.78 21.20
N GLU A 36 36.22 -35.69 21.31
CA GLU A 36 35.42 -36.20 20.21
C GLU A 36 34.62 -35.11 19.49
N GLN A 37 34.50 -35.23 18.17
CA GLN A 37 33.81 -34.26 17.31
C GLN A 37 32.58 -34.86 16.63
N GLY A 38 31.63 -34.00 16.27
CA GLY A 38 30.40 -34.41 15.57
C GLY A 38 29.37 -35.00 16.54
N VAL A 39 28.30 -34.25 16.79
CA VAL A 39 27.33 -34.57 17.86
C VAL A 39 26.62 -35.90 17.62
N ARG A 40 26.39 -36.28 16.36
CA ARG A 40 25.87 -37.61 16.00
C ARG A 40 26.82 -38.73 16.42
N ALA A 41 28.12 -38.61 16.16
CA ALA A 41 29.13 -39.60 16.53
C ALA A 41 29.32 -39.66 18.05
N VAL A 42 29.32 -38.50 18.71
CA VAL A 42 29.40 -38.39 20.17
C VAL A 42 28.21 -39.07 20.86
N GLY A 43 26.98 -38.88 20.35
CA GLY A 43 25.79 -39.57 20.85
C GLY A 43 25.77 -41.09 20.60
N LEU A 44 26.70 -41.59 19.78
CA LEU A 44 26.95 -43.02 19.54
C LEU A 44 28.13 -43.54 20.38
N GLY A 45 28.61 -42.78 21.36
CA GLY A 45 29.71 -43.19 22.23
C GLY A 45 31.07 -43.16 21.52
N GLY A 46 31.22 -42.37 20.46
CA GLY A 46 32.46 -42.26 19.69
C GLY A 46 32.70 -43.39 18.69
N THR A 47 31.70 -44.25 18.43
CA THR A 47 31.82 -45.29 17.40
C THR A 47 31.45 -44.75 16.02
N PHE A 48 32.41 -44.26 15.26
CA PHE A 48 32.13 -43.65 13.95
C PHE A 48 33.15 -43.99 12.86
N VAL A 49 34.23 -44.72 13.17
CA VAL A 49 35.32 -45.01 12.22
C VAL A 49 34.88 -45.93 11.08
N GLY A 50 34.03 -46.92 11.38
CA GLY A 50 33.43 -47.82 10.39
C GLY A 50 32.17 -47.27 9.70
N LEU A 51 31.58 -46.19 10.23
CA LEU A 51 30.37 -45.55 9.69
C LEU A 51 30.69 -44.31 8.86
N ALA A 52 31.37 -43.30 9.42
CA ALA A 52 31.98 -42.17 8.72
C ALA A 52 31.20 -41.68 7.49
N ASP A 53 29.89 -41.45 7.64
CA ASP A 53 28.94 -41.21 6.53
C ASP A 53 28.41 -39.76 6.47
N ASP A 54 28.96 -38.87 7.30
CA ASP A 54 28.76 -37.43 7.30
C ASP A 54 30.10 -36.68 7.34
N VAL A 55 30.10 -35.36 7.16
CA VAL A 55 31.32 -34.55 7.06
C VAL A 55 32.13 -34.51 8.36
N SER A 56 31.58 -34.91 9.50
CA SER A 56 32.36 -35.07 10.74
C SER A 56 33.40 -36.20 10.63
N CYS A 57 33.34 -37.03 9.58
CA CYS A 57 34.36 -38.01 9.24
C CYS A 57 35.77 -37.43 9.12
N LEU A 58 35.93 -36.12 8.90
CA LEU A 58 37.22 -35.42 8.93
C LEU A 58 37.95 -35.62 10.27
N TYR A 59 37.23 -35.80 11.38
CA TYR A 59 37.83 -36.18 12.65
C TYR A 59 38.06 -37.70 12.70
N TRP A 60 37.03 -38.50 12.44
CA TRP A 60 37.04 -39.95 12.72
C TRP A 60 37.82 -40.80 11.70
N ASN A 61 37.54 -40.64 10.41
CA ASN A 61 38.17 -41.40 9.33
C ASN A 61 38.02 -40.65 7.99
N PRO A 62 39.09 -40.01 7.46
CA PRO A 62 39.00 -39.22 6.25
C PRO A 62 38.58 -40.01 5.01
N ALA A 63 38.71 -41.35 5.00
CA ALA A 63 38.21 -42.18 3.91
C ALA A 63 36.68 -42.18 3.78
N GLY A 64 35.96 -41.85 4.85
CA GLY A 64 34.50 -41.72 4.87
C GLY A 64 33.98 -40.62 3.94
N LEU A 65 34.78 -39.59 3.69
CA LEU A 65 34.38 -38.42 2.92
C LEU A 65 33.93 -38.77 1.49
N SER A 66 34.56 -39.77 0.86
CA SER A 66 34.16 -40.27 -0.48
C SER A 66 32.95 -41.20 -0.45
N GLN A 67 32.45 -41.55 0.73
CA GLN A 67 31.23 -42.33 0.95
C GLN A 67 30.06 -41.49 1.46
N THR A 68 30.32 -40.27 1.95
CA THR A 68 29.29 -39.28 2.26
C THR A 68 28.55 -38.91 0.98
N GLU A 69 27.26 -39.21 0.93
CA GLU A 69 26.43 -38.88 -0.24
C GLU A 69 26.05 -37.39 -0.24
N LYS A 70 25.88 -36.81 0.96
CA LYS A 70 25.42 -35.43 1.18
C LYS A 70 26.55 -34.41 1.02
N LYS A 71 26.38 -33.43 0.13
CA LYS A 71 27.18 -32.19 0.20
C LYS A 71 26.61 -31.36 1.33
N GLU A 72 27.31 -31.25 2.44
CA GLU A 72 26.78 -30.63 3.64
C GLU A 72 27.78 -29.71 4.34
N ALA A 73 27.24 -28.77 5.11
CA ALA A 73 27.99 -27.96 6.06
C ALA A 73 27.49 -28.27 7.47
N ILE A 74 28.39 -28.56 8.40
CA ILE A 74 28.11 -28.86 9.80
C ILE A 74 28.67 -27.75 10.68
N PHE A 75 27.83 -27.28 11.59
CA PHE A 75 28.16 -26.31 12.63
C PHE A 75 27.86 -26.97 13.97
N SER A 76 28.83 -27.07 14.87
CA SER A 76 28.60 -27.53 16.23
C SER A 76 29.15 -26.55 17.25
N TYR A 77 28.45 -26.45 18.38
CA TYR A 77 28.84 -25.66 19.53
C TYR A 77 28.49 -26.43 20.80
N ASN A 78 29.50 -26.71 21.61
CA ASN A 78 29.41 -27.57 22.78
C ASN A 78 30.02 -26.87 23.99
N ARG A 79 29.36 -26.99 25.14
CA ARG A 79 29.87 -26.48 26.42
C ARG A 79 30.29 -27.66 27.28
N LEU A 80 31.59 -27.73 27.60
CA LEU A 80 32.19 -28.89 28.26
C LEU A 80 32.33 -28.74 29.78
N GLY A 81 31.95 -27.58 30.34
CA GLY A 81 32.11 -27.24 31.77
C GLY A 81 33.21 -26.21 32.00
N GLU A 82 33.24 -25.57 33.18
CA GLU A 82 34.33 -24.69 33.67
C GLU A 82 34.89 -23.67 32.64
N GLY A 83 34.02 -23.01 31.87
CA GLY A 83 34.44 -22.02 30.87
C GLY A 83 34.99 -22.59 29.55
N ILE A 84 35.05 -23.91 29.41
CA ILE A 84 35.51 -24.61 28.20
C ILE A 84 34.38 -24.70 27.17
N GLN A 85 34.67 -24.18 25.98
CA GLN A 85 33.78 -24.21 24.82
C GLN A 85 34.49 -24.85 23.64
N GLN A 86 33.76 -25.61 22.85
CA GLN A 86 34.27 -26.28 21.67
C GLN A 86 33.31 -26.09 20.50
N GLY A 87 33.85 -25.91 19.31
CA GLY A 87 33.04 -25.91 18.10
C GLY A 87 33.72 -26.55 16.91
N LEU A 88 32.87 -26.99 15.97
CA LEU A 88 33.26 -27.58 14.70
C LEU A 88 32.56 -26.82 13.58
N LEU A 89 33.33 -26.37 12.60
CA LEU A 89 32.82 -25.93 11.32
C LEU A 89 33.40 -26.85 10.25
N ALA A 90 32.57 -27.61 9.55
CA ALA A 90 33.05 -28.53 8.54
C ALA A 90 32.19 -28.49 7.28
N TYR A 91 32.81 -28.67 6.11
CA TYR A 91 32.15 -28.59 4.82
C TYR A 91 32.75 -29.59 3.82
N GLY A 92 31.87 -30.32 3.13
CA GLY A 92 32.25 -31.29 2.10
C GLY A 92 31.10 -32.27 1.80
N PRO A 93 31.35 -33.32 1.02
CA PRO A 93 32.46 -33.46 0.08
C PRO A 93 32.29 -32.52 -1.13
N CYS A 94 33.40 -31.92 -1.58
CA CYS A 94 33.52 -31.16 -2.81
C CYS A 94 34.29 -31.99 -3.84
N SER A 95 33.74 -32.16 -5.05
CA SER A 95 34.41 -32.93 -6.10
C SER A 95 35.76 -32.30 -6.49
N LEU A 96 36.82 -33.10 -6.49
CA LEU A 96 38.16 -32.68 -6.90
C LEU A 96 38.85 -33.83 -7.67
N GLY A 97 38.99 -33.67 -8.98
CA GLY A 97 39.59 -34.68 -9.85
C GLY A 97 38.84 -36.02 -9.78
N LYS A 98 39.55 -37.10 -9.42
CA LYS A 98 38.98 -38.46 -9.26
C LYS A 98 38.47 -38.76 -7.84
N GLY A 99 38.50 -37.79 -6.95
CA GLY A 99 38.09 -37.93 -5.55
C GLY A 99 37.27 -36.74 -5.08
N VAL A 100 37.23 -36.59 -3.76
CA VAL A 100 36.51 -35.51 -3.08
C VAL A 100 37.40 -34.87 -2.02
N MET A 101 37.12 -33.61 -1.73
CA MET A 101 37.82 -32.80 -0.75
C MET A 101 36.85 -32.28 0.31
N GLY A 102 37.33 -32.11 1.53
CA GLY A 102 36.58 -31.58 2.66
C GLY A 102 37.45 -30.65 3.48
N LEU A 103 36.82 -29.67 4.11
CA LEU A 103 37.47 -28.67 4.95
C LEU A 103 36.82 -28.71 6.34
N GLY A 104 37.64 -28.60 7.38
CA GLY A 104 37.17 -28.59 8.76
C GLY A 104 37.98 -27.66 9.63
N ILE A 105 37.32 -26.92 10.50
CA ILE A 105 37.93 -26.12 11.56
C ILE A 105 37.35 -26.61 12.88
N ASN A 106 38.21 -27.11 13.75
CA ASN A 106 37.87 -27.43 15.14
C ASN A 106 38.53 -26.38 16.02
N TYR A 107 37.78 -25.79 16.94
CA TYR A 107 38.31 -24.82 17.88
C TYR A 107 37.86 -25.15 19.30
N LEU A 108 38.73 -24.87 20.26
CA LEU A 108 38.46 -24.98 21.68
C LEU A 108 38.94 -23.71 22.37
N THR A 109 38.12 -23.16 23.26
CA THR A 109 38.47 -21.96 24.03
C THR A 109 38.21 -22.23 25.50
N VAL A 110 39.13 -21.81 26.35
CA VAL A 110 39.02 -21.85 27.80
C VAL A 110 39.09 -20.42 28.32
N GLY A 111 38.00 -19.94 28.91
CA GLY A 111 37.92 -18.62 29.52
C GLY A 111 37.87 -18.69 31.04
N GLY A 112 38.18 -17.57 31.71
CA GLY A 112 38.10 -17.45 33.17
C GLY A 112 39.26 -18.12 33.92
N ILE A 113 40.45 -18.21 33.30
CA ILE A 113 41.65 -18.71 33.98
C ILE A 113 42.20 -17.56 34.81
N GLU A 114 42.14 -17.67 36.14
CA GLU A 114 42.69 -16.66 37.04
C GLU A 114 44.22 -16.62 36.99
N GLU A 115 44.79 -15.45 36.74
CA GLU A 115 46.23 -15.21 36.79
C GLU A 115 46.65 -14.86 38.23
N ARG A 116 47.66 -15.57 38.76
CA ARG A 116 48.19 -15.38 40.11
C ARG A 116 49.72 -15.52 40.12
N GLN A 117 50.44 -14.54 40.67
CA GLN A 117 51.84 -14.74 41.02
C GLN A 117 51.99 -15.21 42.48
N GLY A 118 52.50 -16.43 42.67
CA GLY A 118 52.72 -17.02 44.00
C GLY A 118 51.44 -17.42 44.75
N PHE A 119 51.51 -17.54 46.08
CA PHE A 119 50.38 -17.94 46.94
C PHE A 119 49.46 -16.74 47.30
N SER A 120 49.00 -15.98 46.30
CA SER A 120 48.03 -14.88 46.52
C SER A 120 46.59 -15.41 46.62
N LEU A 121 45.79 -14.90 47.57
CA LEU A 121 44.36 -15.22 47.72
C LEU A 121 43.47 -14.43 46.74
N THR A 122 43.93 -13.31 46.19
CA THR A 122 43.21 -12.52 45.19
C THR A 122 43.86 -12.65 43.80
N PRO A 123 43.09 -12.93 42.73
CA PRO A 123 43.63 -13.01 41.38
C PRO A 123 44.09 -11.62 40.88
N GLU A 124 45.19 -11.59 40.12
CA GLU A 124 45.80 -10.37 39.56
C GLU A 124 45.22 -10.02 38.17
N GLY A 125 44.62 -11.00 37.50
CA GLY A 125 43.99 -10.85 36.18
C GLY A 125 43.27 -12.14 35.73
N GLU A 126 42.75 -12.13 34.51
CA GLU A 126 42.23 -13.32 33.84
C GLU A 126 42.98 -13.53 32.51
N VAL A 127 43.44 -14.76 32.28
CA VAL A 127 43.99 -15.21 31.01
C VAL A 127 43.02 -16.18 30.34
N SER A 128 43.21 -16.39 29.04
CA SER A 128 42.43 -17.35 28.25
C SER A 128 43.36 -18.26 27.46
N ALA A 129 42.88 -19.46 27.18
CA ALA A 129 43.53 -20.40 26.29
C ALA A 129 42.65 -20.65 25.06
N SER A 130 43.28 -20.83 23.91
CA SER A 130 42.58 -21.23 22.69
C SER A 130 43.40 -22.22 21.87
N ASN A 131 42.74 -23.24 21.34
CA ASN A 131 43.32 -24.25 20.48
C ASN A 131 42.51 -24.31 19.19
N MET A 132 43.19 -24.44 18.05
CA MET A 132 42.55 -24.50 16.75
C MET A 132 43.22 -25.57 15.88
N LEU A 133 42.42 -26.35 15.16
CA LEU A 133 42.84 -27.25 14.10
C LEU A 133 42.10 -26.85 12.82
N CYS A 134 42.85 -26.37 11.83
CA CYS A 134 42.36 -26.16 10.47
C CYS A 134 42.82 -27.33 9.60
N ALA A 135 41.87 -28.08 9.04
CA ALA A 135 42.14 -29.31 8.32
C ALA A 135 41.54 -29.31 6.91
N ILE A 136 42.30 -29.90 5.99
CA ILE A 136 41.88 -30.26 4.64
C ILE A 136 42.03 -31.76 4.46
N ALA A 137 41.02 -32.42 3.92
CA ALA A 137 41.10 -33.84 3.60
C ALA A 137 40.77 -34.11 2.15
N TYR A 138 41.40 -35.13 1.61
CA TYR A 138 41.09 -35.69 0.30
C TYR A 138 40.79 -37.17 0.44
N SER A 139 39.73 -37.64 -0.23
CA SER A 139 39.35 -39.05 -0.24
C SER A 139 39.01 -39.51 -1.64
N GLN A 140 39.39 -40.73 -1.96
CA GLN A 140 39.06 -41.39 -3.21
C GLN A 140 38.42 -42.75 -2.95
N ARG A 141 37.39 -43.05 -3.74
CA ARG A 141 36.68 -44.33 -3.71
C ARG A 141 36.93 -45.15 -4.97
N LYS A 142 37.22 -46.43 -4.81
CA LYS A 142 37.34 -47.42 -5.88
C LYS A 142 36.57 -48.70 -5.49
N GLY A 143 35.37 -48.85 -6.04
CA GLY A 143 34.47 -49.96 -5.71
C GLY A 143 33.98 -49.90 -4.25
N SER A 144 34.21 -50.98 -3.51
CA SER A 144 33.88 -51.08 -2.07
C SER A 144 34.93 -50.49 -1.14
N TRP A 145 36.07 -50.03 -1.67
CA TRP A 145 37.16 -49.45 -0.89
C TRP A 145 37.22 -47.93 -1.06
N SER A 146 37.46 -47.24 0.04
CA SER A 146 37.79 -45.82 0.09
C SER A 146 39.09 -45.63 0.86
N ALA A 147 39.95 -44.74 0.38
CA ALA A 147 41.13 -44.27 1.08
C ALA A 147 41.03 -42.76 1.26
N GLY A 148 41.58 -42.23 2.34
CA GLY A 148 41.58 -40.80 2.61
C GLY A 148 42.83 -40.35 3.35
N ILE A 149 43.21 -39.10 3.13
CA ILE A 149 44.28 -38.41 3.84
C ILE A 149 43.75 -37.06 4.33
N LYS A 150 44.12 -36.67 5.54
CA LYS A 150 43.87 -35.34 6.09
C LYS A 150 45.20 -34.70 6.46
N ALA A 151 45.37 -33.43 6.10
CA ALA A 151 46.43 -32.59 6.61
C ALA A 151 45.81 -31.50 7.50
N GLY A 152 46.38 -31.28 8.68
CA GLY A 152 45.88 -30.34 9.67
C GLY A 152 46.97 -29.38 10.13
N TYR A 153 46.65 -28.10 10.21
CA TYR A 153 47.44 -27.08 10.90
C TYR A 153 46.87 -26.88 12.31
N ILE A 154 47.71 -27.05 13.32
CA ILE A 154 47.33 -26.94 14.73
C ILE A 154 47.97 -25.69 15.31
N GLN A 155 47.21 -24.95 16.10
CA GLN A 155 47.68 -23.81 16.87
C GLN A 155 47.16 -23.90 18.30
N GLU A 156 48.03 -23.64 19.27
CA GLU A 156 47.67 -23.48 20.67
C GLU A 156 48.16 -22.12 21.15
N ARG A 157 47.32 -21.44 21.92
CA ARG A 157 47.64 -20.17 22.56
C ARG A 157 47.23 -20.22 24.03
N LEU A 158 48.14 -19.83 24.90
CA LEU A 158 47.89 -19.64 26.34
C LEU A 158 48.46 -18.28 26.72
N ALA A 159 47.59 -17.34 27.13
CA ALA A 159 47.98 -15.94 27.31
C ALA A 159 48.68 -15.36 26.06
N ASP A 160 49.95 -14.98 26.17
CA ASP A 160 50.76 -14.41 25.07
C ASP A 160 51.62 -15.45 24.34
N ASP A 161 51.75 -16.66 24.88
CA ASP A 161 52.52 -17.74 24.24
C ASP A 161 51.71 -18.45 23.17
N THR A 162 52.34 -18.69 22.01
CA THR A 162 51.71 -19.40 20.89
C THR A 162 52.63 -20.53 20.38
N ALA A 163 52.07 -21.73 20.25
CA ALA A 163 52.71 -22.87 19.61
C ALA A 163 51.91 -23.27 18.36
N ALA A 164 52.60 -23.71 17.31
CA ALA A 164 51.99 -24.21 16.09
C ALA A 164 52.62 -25.52 15.63
N GLY A 165 51.87 -26.28 14.85
CA GLY A 165 52.22 -27.63 14.44
C GLY A 165 51.41 -28.13 13.27
N PHE A 166 51.74 -29.34 12.82
CA PHE A 166 51.03 -30.02 11.73
C PHE A 166 50.69 -31.45 12.13
N SER A 167 49.57 -31.94 11.61
CA SER A 167 49.09 -33.31 11.78
C SER A 167 48.72 -33.91 10.43
N ILE A 168 48.90 -35.22 10.30
CA ILE A 168 48.43 -36.03 9.19
C ILE A 168 47.60 -37.18 9.73
N ASP A 169 46.45 -37.41 9.10
CA ASP A 169 45.65 -38.61 9.34
C ASP A 169 45.49 -39.42 8.06
N LEU A 170 45.52 -40.74 8.20
CA LEU A 170 45.32 -41.69 7.11
C LEU A 170 44.12 -42.58 7.42
N GLY A 171 43.22 -42.70 6.45
CA GLY A 171 41.98 -43.46 6.58
C GLY A 171 41.84 -44.53 5.50
N LEU A 172 41.30 -45.67 5.89
CA LEU A 172 40.82 -46.72 4.98
C LEU A 172 39.41 -47.14 5.41
N LEU A 173 38.51 -47.32 4.44
CA LEU A 173 37.13 -47.72 4.70
C LEU A 173 36.66 -48.71 3.64
N HIS A 174 36.20 -49.89 4.08
CA HIS A 174 35.57 -50.89 3.22
C HIS A 174 34.08 -50.98 3.53
N ARG A 175 33.22 -50.81 2.51
CA ARG A 175 31.76 -50.92 2.67
C ARG A 175 31.17 -51.94 1.70
N ARG A 176 30.50 -52.96 2.25
CA ARG A 176 29.83 -54.01 1.49
C ARG A 176 28.44 -54.31 2.07
N LYS A 177 27.40 -53.96 1.30
CA LYS A 177 25.98 -54.09 1.71
C LYS A 177 25.74 -53.37 3.04
N ASN A 178 25.55 -54.16 4.10
CA ASN A 178 25.18 -53.71 5.43
C ASN A 178 26.38 -53.59 6.37
N LEU A 179 27.58 -53.99 5.96
CA LEU A 179 28.80 -54.01 6.78
C LEU A 179 29.76 -52.90 6.32
N GLY A 180 30.25 -52.11 7.28
CA GLY A 180 31.38 -51.20 7.11
C GLY A 180 32.53 -51.59 8.03
N LEU A 181 33.76 -51.56 7.50
CA LEU A 181 35.01 -51.79 8.24
C LEU A 181 35.93 -50.60 8.02
N GLY A 182 36.31 -49.92 9.08
CA GLY A 182 37.16 -48.73 9.04
C GLY A 182 38.48 -48.93 9.79
N LEU A 183 39.53 -48.33 9.26
CA LEU A 183 40.85 -48.17 9.88
C LEU A 183 41.21 -46.69 9.77
N SER A 184 41.64 -46.07 10.87
CA SER A 184 42.07 -44.67 10.90
C SER A 184 43.34 -44.55 11.74
N LEU A 185 44.38 -43.93 11.20
CA LEU A 185 45.57 -43.53 11.92
C LEU A 185 45.55 -42.01 12.04
N GLN A 186 45.46 -41.49 13.26
CA GLN A 186 45.16 -40.10 13.55
C GLN A 186 46.35 -39.39 14.22
N ASN A 187 46.46 -38.09 13.97
CA ASN A 187 47.33 -37.13 14.65
C ASN A 187 48.83 -37.40 14.50
N MET A 188 49.30 -37.94 13.36
CA MET A 188 50.73 -38.09 13.12
C MET A 188 51.39 -36.73 12.89
N GLY A 189 52.34 -36.34 13.73
CA GLY A 189 53.04 -35.06 13.61
C GLY A 189 53.47 -34.47 14.94
N SER A 190 53.73 -33.16 14.94
CA SER A 190 54.25 -32.45 16.11
C SER A 190 53.68 -31.04 16.24
N LEU A 191 53.71 -30.54 17.47
CA LEU A 191 53.24 -29.22 17.88
C LEU A 191 54.24 -28.62 18.85
N GLY A 192 54.84 -27.47 18.48
CA GLY A 192 55.87 -26.83 19.32
C GLY A 192 57.08 -27.73 19.61
N GLY A 193 57.40 -28.68 18.73
CA GLY A 193 58.48 -29.66 18.93
C GLY A 193 58.10 -30.89 19.78
N SER A 194 56.89 -30.94 20.34
CA SER A 194 56.36 -32.08 21.08
C SER A 194 55.50 -32.99 20.20
N GLU A 195 55.46 -34.28 20.52
CA GLU A 195 54.63 -35.26 19.80
C GLU A 195 53.14 -35.09 20.11
N LEU A 196 52.31 -35.32 19.08
CA LEU A 196 50.85 -35.30 19.15
C LEU A 196 50.29 -36.65 19.67
N PRO A 197 49.01 -36.71 20.08
CA PRO A 197 48.37 -37.94 20.57
C PRO A 197 48.03 -38.88 19.40
N GLU A 198 49.05 -39.54 18.87
CA GLU A 198 48.92 -40.52 17.79
C GLU A 198 48.01 -41.68 18.22
N THR A 199 47.03 -41.99 17.38
CA THR A 199 46.00 -42.98 17.71
C THR A 199 45.66 -43.84 16.51
N LEU A 200 45.65 -45.16 16.70
CA LEU A 200 45.11 -46.12 15.76
C LEU A 200 43.67 -46.46 16.15
N ARG A 201 42.72 -46.36 15.22
CA ARG A 201 41.34 -46.78 15.43
C ARG A 201 40.90 -47.84 14.41
N LEU A 202 40.17 -48.83 14.91
CA LEU A 202 39.51 -49.88 14.13
C LEU A 202 38.02 -49.84 14.41
N GLY A 203 37.18 -49.75 13.38
CA GLY A 203 35.74 -49.62 13.54
C GLY A 203 34.92 -50.57 12.69
N VAL A 204 33.82 -51.08 13.25
CA VAL A 204 32.87 -51.95 12.56
C VAL A 204 31.47 -51.36 12.65
N SER A 205 30.79 -51.26 11.50
CA SER A 205 29.39 -50.84 11.42
C SER A 205 28.52 -51.90 10.76
N TYR A 206 27.34 -52.15 11.32
CA TYR A 206 26.36 -53.07 10.74
C TYR A 206 24.96 -52.47 10.73
N LYS A 207 24.39 -52.28 9.53
CA LYS A 207 23.04 -51.70 9.33
C LYS A 207 22.02 -52.77 8.96
N LYS A 208 20.96 -52.94 9.75
CA LYS A 208 19.85 -53.86 9.46
C LYS A 208 18.51 -53.15 9.61
N GLY A 209 17.89 -52.83 8.47
CA GLY A 209 16.64 -52.06 8.44
C GLY A 209 16.87 -50.66 9.00
N LYS A 210 16.14 -50.31 10.05
CA LYS A 210 16.21 -49.01 10.75
C LYS A 210 17.28 -48.94 11.83
N LEU A 211 17.91 -50.06 12.18
CA LEU A 211 18.91 -50.13 13.24
C LEU A 211 20.33 -50.20 12.65
N THR A 212 21.23 -49.35 13.15
CA THR A 212 22.67 -49.39 12.90
C THR A 212 23.37 -49.71 14.22
N SER A 213 24.24 -50.72 14.23
CA SER A 213 25.05 -51.09 15.39
C SER A 213 26.53 -50.90 15.07
N LEU A 214 27.29 -50.41 16.04
CA LEU A 214 28.64 -49.90 15.86
C LEU A 214 29.53 -50.35 17.01
N CYS A 215 30.80 -50.65 16.71
CA CYS A 215 31.81 -50.98 17.70
C CYS A 215 33.17 -50.53 17.18
N ASP A 216 33.88 -49.73 17.98
CA ASP A 216 35.20 -49.22 17.64
C ASP A 216 36.21 -49.56 18.75
N LEU A 217 37.43 -49.91 18.37
CA LEU A 217 38.62 -50.02 19.21
C LEU A 217 39.50 -48.81 18.94
N GLU A 218 39.80 -48.05 20.00
CA GLU A 218 40.75 -46.95 20.00
C GLU A 218 42.03 -47.41 20.70
N TYR A 219 43.16 -47.34 20.00
CA TYR A 219 44.49 -47.68 20.51
C TYR A 219 45.40 -46.46 20.39
N PRO A 220 45.46 -45.61 21.41
CA PRO A 220 46.43 -44.52 21.48
C PRO A 220 47.83 -45.11 21.73
N PHE A 221 48.87 -44.60 21.07
CA PHE A 221 50.22 -45.15 21.24
C PHE A 221 50.86 -44.85 22.60
N LYS A 222 50.39 -43.82 23.30
CA LYS A 222 50.90 -43.34 24.59
C LYS A 222 49.80 -43.16 25.65
N ASP A 223 48.71 -43.91 25.53
CA ASP A 223 47.57 -43.86 26.45
C ASP A 223 46.90 -45.24 26.49
N GLU A 224 45.94 -45.44 27.37
CA GLU A 224 45.24 -46.72 27.49
C GLU A 224 44.24 -46.96 26.34
N PRO A 225 44.14 -48.19 25.82
CA PRO A 225 43.18 -48.54 24.78
C PRO A 225 41.74 -48.48 25.28
N ARG A 226 40.83 -48.02 24.43
CA ARG A 226 39.41 -47.82 24.74
C ARG A 226 38.51 -48.61 23.80
N LEU A 227 37.45 -49.15 24.36
CA LEU A 227 36.40 -49.84 23.62
C LEU A 227 35.13 -48.99 23.61
N HIS A 228 34.55 -48.86 22.44
CA HIS A 228 33.37 -48.07 22.17
C HIS A 228 32.29 -48.95 21.56
N ALA A 229 31.05 -48.80 22.01
CA ALA A 229 29.88 -49.46 21.41
C ALA A 229 28.73 -48.47 21.26
N GLY A 230 28.04 -48.52 20.13
CA GLY A 230 26.99 -47.57 19.79
C GLY A 230 25.86 -48.18 18.96
N ALA A 231 24.68 -47.58 19.06
CA ALA A 231 23.53 -47.95 18.24
C ALA A 231 22.69 -46.72 17.85
N GLU A 232 22.24 -46.69 16.59
CA GLU A 232 21.33 -45.68 16.04
C GLU A 232 20.05 -46.35 15.53
N TYR A 233 18.88 -45.85 15.92
CA TYR A 233 17.59 -46.28 15.41
C TYR A 233 16.87 -45.13 14.69
N GLN A 234 16.61 -45.31 13.39
CA GLN A 234 15.94 -44.32 12.56
C GLN A 234 14.41 -44.50 12.57
N LEU A 235 13.69 -43.57 13.21
CA LEU A 235 12.24 -43.51 13.25
C LEU A 235 11.69 -42.58 12.15
N MET A 236 10.85 -43.15 11.28
CA MET A 236 10.16 -42.43 10.18
C MET A 236 11.08 -41.62 9.25
N ASP A 237 12.37 -41.97 9.15
CA ASP A 237 13.43 -41.21 8.45
C ASP A 237 13.64 -39.75 8.93
N ILE A 238 12.84 -39.30 9.90
CA ILE A 238 12.81 -37.95 10.46
C ILE A 238 13.61 -37.89 11.77
N ILE A 239 13.50 -38.90 12.62
CA ILE A 239 14.11 -38.91 13.96
C ILE A 239 15.15 -40.02 14.06
N GLY A 240 16.38 -39.69 14.46
CA GLY A 240 17.43 -40.67 14.78
C GLY A 240 17.66 -40.73 16.28
N LEU A 241 17.35 -41.86 16.92
CA LEU A 241 17.63 -42.07 18.35
C LEU A 241 18.94 -42.83 18.51
N ARG A 242 19.80 -42.37 19.43
CA ARG A 242 21.17 -42.85 19.58
C ARG A 242 21.48 -43.15 21.03
N ALA A 243 22.22 -44.22 21.24
CA ALA A 243 22.81 -44.56 22.52
C ALA A 243 24.21 -45.12 22.28
N GLY A 244 25.14 -44.77 23.16
CA GLY A 244 26.51 -45.29 23.10
C GLY A 244 27.18 -45.36 24.45
N MET A 245 28.24 -46.16 24.51
CA MET A 245 29.07 -46.36 25.69
C MET A 245 30.54 -46.41 25.30
N MET A 246 31.39 -45.86 26.18
CA MET A 246 32.84 -45.90 26.06
C MET A 246 33.44 -46.40 27.37
N LYS A 247 34.34 -47.37 27.32
CA LYS A 247 35.10 -47.83 28.49
C LYS A 247 36.19 -46.79 28.83
N ILE A 248 36.29 -46.40 30.11
CA ILE A 248 37.30 -45.47 30.62
C ILE A 248 38.19 -46.21 31.62
N GLY A 249 39.48 -46.35 31.32
CA GLY A 249 40.49 -46.84 32.28
C GLY A 249 40.55 -48.36 32.48
N SER A 250 41.67 -48.83 33.04
CA SER A 250 41.94 -50.24 33.38
C SER A 250 41.87 -50.61 34.87
N ASN A 251 41.54 -49.67 35.77
CA ASN A 251 41.39 -49.99 37.21
C ASN A 251 40.27 -51.03 37.45
N GLU A 252 40.38 -51.80 38.55
CA GLU A 252 39.37 -52.79 38.97
C GLU A 252 38.01 -52.12 39.25
N GLY A 253 37.20 -51.94 38.20
CA GLY A 253 35.88 -51.32 38.23
C GLY A 253 35.24 -51.27 36.84
N LEU A 254 33.91 -51.30 36.78
CA LEU A 254 33.13 -51.12 35.54
C LEU A 254 33.02 -49.62 35.21
N ASN A 255 34.12 -48.98 34.80
CA ASN A 255 34.14 -47.56 34.46
C ASN A 255 33.74 -47.34 32.99
N TYR A 256 32.49 -46.90 32.78
CA TYR A 256 31.93 -46.58 31.46
C TYR A 256 31.32 -45.19 31.44
N ARG A 257 31.53 -44.46 30.34
CA ARG A 257 30.79 -43.24 30.00
C ARG A 257 29.64 -43.57 29.08
N LEU A 258 28.44 -43.19 29.48
CA LEU A 258 27.23 -43.35 28.68
C LEU A 258 26.96 -42.08 27.87
N SER A 259 26.36 -42.26 26.70
CA SER A 259 25.91 -41.18 25.82
C SER A 259 24.53 -41.48 25.27
N LEU A 260 23.69 -40.46 25.21
CA LEU A 260 22.40 -40.50 24.54
C LEU A 260 22.34 -39.38 23.51
N GLY A 261 21.73 -39.64 22.37
CA GLY A 261 21.58 -38.63 21.32
C GLY A 261 20.27 -38.72 20.58
N ALA A 262 19.84 -37.59 20.02
CA ALA A 262 18.69 -37.49 19.15
C ALA A 262 19.03 -36.59 17.94
N GLY A 263 18.59 -37.00 16.77
CA GLY A 263 18.69 -36.23 15.54
C GLY A 263 17.31 -35.97 14.95
N LEU A 264 17.05 -34.75 14.46
CA LEU A 264 15.83 -34.37 13.77
C LEU A 264 16.16 -33.85 12.36
N ASN A 265 15.65 -34.55 11.35
CA ASN A 265 15.75 -34.17 9.94
C ASN A 265 14.50 -33.39 9.52
N TYR A 266 14.67 -32.14 9.09
CA TYR A 266 13.60 -31.31 8.53
C TYR A 266 14.07 -30.64 7.22
N LYS A 267 13.48 -31.06 6.10
CA LYS A 267 13.84 -30.61 4.74
C LYS A 267 15.32 -30.85 4.39
N ASN A 268 16.13 -29.79 4.39
CA ASN A 268 17.57 -29.79 4.15
C ASN A 268 18.38 -29.52 5.43
N LEU A 269 17.74 -29.38 6.58
CA LEU A 269 18.36 -29.18 7.88
C LEU A 269 18.33 -30.47 8.70
N GLN A 270 19.41 -30.74 9.42
CA GLN A 270 19.49 -31.80 10.42
C GLN A 270 20.00 -31.17 11.73
N PHE A 271 19.21 -31.30 12.78
CA PHE A 271 19.56 -30.88 14.14
C PHE A 271 19.96 -32.11 14.93
N ASP A 272 21.16 -32.13 15.52
CA ASP A 272 21.61 -33.21 16.38
C ASP A 272 21.91 -32.68 17.78
N TYR A 273 21.49 -33.45 18.78
CA TYR A 273 21.74 -33.21 20.19
C TYR A 273 22.30 -34.48 20.82
N ALA A 274 23.29 -34.33 21.69
CA ALA A 274 23.83 -35.42 22.50
C ALA A 274 24.11 -34.98 23.94
N TYR A 275 23.91 -35.92 24.86
CA TYR A 275 24.15 -35.79 26.28
C TYR A 275 25.10 -36.88 26.74
N LEU A 276 26.15 -36.52 27.47
CA LEU A 276 27.16 -37.44 27.98
C LEU A 276 27.07 -37.47 29.51
N PHE A 277 26.98 -38.67 30.05
CA PHE A 277 26.92 -38.92 31.49
C PHE A 277 28.33 -39.16 32.03
N TYR A 278 28.81 -38.28 32.89
CA TYR A 278 30.07 -38.44 33.60
C TYR A 278 29.79 -38.95 35.02
N ASN A 279 30.39 -40.08 35.39
CA ASN A 279 30.14 -40.71 36.69
C ASN A 279 30.95 -40.00 37.78
N ARG A 280 30.30 -39.69 38.92
CA ARG A 280 30.83 -38.76 39.94
C ARG A 280 32.03 -39.26 40.76
N GLU A 281 32.42 -40.52 40.63
CA GLU A 281 33.49 -41.10 41.47
C GLU A 281 34.91 -41.04 40.85
N ASP A 282 35.06 -40.76 39.54
CA ASP A 282 36.36 -40.86 38.86
C ASP A 282 37.00 -39.52 38.43
N ILE A 283 36.23 -38.43 38.30
CA ILE A 283 36.75 -37.14 37.82
C ILE A 283 35.95 -36.01 38.49
N ASP A 284 36.48 -35.43 39.58
CA ASP A 284 35.85 -34.36 40.36
C ASP A 284 35.59 -33.05 39.57
N SER A 285 36.04 -32.94 38.31
CA SER A 285 36.03 -31.70 37.52
C SER A 285 35.08 -31.65 36.31
N LEU A 286 34.57 -32.78 35.80
CA LEU A 286 33.72 -32.77 34.59
C LEU A 286 32.27 -33.15 34.89
N LYS A 287 31.38 -32.16 34.81
CA LYS A 287 29.92 -32.34 34.86
C LYS A 287 29.40 -32.92 33.54
N ASP A 288 28.21 -33.50 33.56
CA ASP A 288 27.51 -33.93 32.36
C ASP A 288 27.50 -32.82 31.29
N THR A 289 27.79 -33.20 30.05
CA THR A 289 27.98 -32.25 28.94
C THR A 289 26.86 -32.33 27.90
N HIS A 290 26.58 -31.18 27.30
CA HIS A 290 25.57 -31.01 26.26
C HIS A 290 26.25 -30.62 24.95
N HIS A 291 25.88 -31.33 23.88
CA HIS A 291 26.43 -31.12 22.55
C HIS A 291 25.31 -30.83 21.55
N LEU A 292 25.49 -29.82 20.70
CA LEU A 292 24.51 -29.39 19.70
C LEU A 292 25.18 -29.17 18.34
N SER A 293 24.56 -29.68 17.28
CA SER A 293 24.95 -29.32 15.91
C SER A 293 23.78 -29.10 14.98
N LEU A 294 24.01 -28.23 14.00
CA LEU A 294 23.18 -27.99 12.85
C LEU A 294 23.94 -28.39 11.58
N SER A 295 23.34 -29.26 10.78
CA SER A 295 23.87 -29.67 9.48
C SER A 295 22.93 -29.25 8.37
N VAL A 296 23.47 -28.79 7.24
CA VAL A 296 22.71 -28.32 6.07
C VAL A 296 23.10 -29.12 4.83
N ASP A 297 22.18 -29.88 4.23
CA ASP A 297 22.39 -30.56 2.93
C ASP A 297 22.23 -29.54 1.79
N LEU A 298 23.34 -29.18 1.17
CA LEU A 298 23.48 -28.18 0.12
C LEU A 298 23.15 -28.70 -1.28
N ARG A 299 22.88 -30.00 -1.45
CA ARG A 299 22.37 -30.54 -2.74
C ARG A 299 20.89 -30.26 -2.92
N LYS A 300 20.14 -30.22 -1.82
CA LYS A 300 18.73 -29.82 -1.81
C LYS A 300 18.74 -28.31 -1.79
N GLY A 301 18.69 -27.70 -2.98
CA GLY A 301 18.48 -26.26 -3.09
C GLY A 301 17.33 -25.81 -2.20
N LEU A 302 17.43 -24.61 -1.63
CA LEU A 302 16.24 -23.85 -1.23
C LEU A 302 15.25 -23.97 -2.39
N HIS A 303 14.10 -24.63 -2.18
CA HIS A 303 13.18 -25.02 -3.26
C HIS A 303 13.10 -23.97 -4.37
N GLN A 304 13.62 -24.28 -5.56
CA GLN A 304 13.25 -23.52 -6.76
C GLN A 304 11.82 -23.92 -7.09
N PHE A 305 10.87 -23.02 -6.88
CA PHE A 305 9.49 -23.24 -7.30
C PHE A 305 9.45 -23.48 -8.82
N GLU A 306 8.66 -24.44 -9.29
CA GLU A 306 8.53 -24.69 -10.74
C GLU A 306 8.02 -23.46 -11.49
N ILE A 307 7.06 -22.74 -10.88
CA ILE A 307 6.68 -21.39 -11.29
C ILE A 307 7.12 -20.42 -10.19
N THR A 308 7.99 -19.48 -10.52
CA THR A 308 8.44 -18.42 -9.61
C THR A 308 7.79 -17.09 -9.95
N ILE A 309 7.47 -16.31 -8.92
CA ILE A 309 7.19 -14.88 -9.06
C ILE A 309 8.56 -14.18 -9.15
N GLU A 310 8.91 -13.64 -10.31
CA GLU A 310 10.19 -12.96 -10.50
C GLU A 310 10.12 -11.49 -10.09
N GLU A 311 9.00 -10.82 -10.39
CA GLU A 311 8.86 -9.39 -10.20
C GLU A 311 7.42 -9.03 -9.80
N ILE A 312 7.29 -8.08 -8.88
CA ILE A 312 6.00 -7.52 -8.45
C ILE A 312 6.13 -6.00 -8.57
N LYS A 313 5.43 -5.42 -9.55
CA LYS A 313 5.32 -3.96 -9.75
C LYS A 313 3.92 -3.54 -9.37
N ILE A 314 3.69 -3.34 -8.08
CA ILE A 314 2.43 -2.79 -7.55
C ILE A 314 2.80 -1.50 -6.84
N GLY A 315 2.16 -0.40 -7.26
CA GLY A 315 2.32 0.90 -6.61
C GLY A 315 1.56 0.97 -5.29
N ASP A 316 1.72 2.09 -4.60
CA ASP A 316 0.94 2.36 -3.40
C ASP A 316 -0.54 2.58 -3.72
N ILE A 317 -1.40 2.37 -2.72
CA ILE A 317 -2.86 2.35 -2.89
C ILE A 317 -3.48 3.56 -2.20
N PHE A 318 -4.22 4.35 -2.96
CA PHE A 318 -4.97 5.52 -2.49
C PHE A 318 -6.45 5.16 -2.38
N PRO A 319 -7.09 5.32 -1.20
CA PRO A 319 -8.52 5.01 -1.04
C PRO A 319 -9.41 5.81 -2.00
N SER A 320 -9.06 7.06 -2.29
CA SER A 320 -9.73 7.93 -3.28
C SER A 320 -9.77 7.35 -4.70
N LYS A 321 -8.87 6.41 -5.04
CA LYS A 321 -8.75 5.78 -6.36
C LYS A 321 -9.38 4.37 -6.42
N TYR A 322 -10.24 4.01 -5.46
CA TYR A 322 -10.83 2.66 -5.36
C TYR A 322 -11.50 2.17 -6.66
N HIS A 323 -12.26 3.03 -7.35
CA HIS A 323 -12.93 2.67 -8.60
C HIS A 323 -11.94 2.55 -9.75
N TYR A 324 -10.97 3.47 -9.83
CA TYR A 324 -9.90 3.43 -10.82
C TYR A 324 -9.16 2.09 -10.79
N TYR A 325 -8.87 1.53 -9.61
CA TYR A 325 -8.20 0.23 -9.51
C TYR A 325 -9.06 -0.98 -9.93
N ALA A 326 -10.38 -0.82 -9.97
CA ALA A 326 -11.30 -1.86 -10.43
C ALA A 326 -11.34 -1.97 -11.97
N ILE A 327 -11.01 -0.87 -12.68
CA ILE A 327 -11.05 -0.80 -14.15
C ILE A 327 -9.67 -0.63 -14.79
N THR A 328 -8.69 -0.13 -14.04
CA THR A 328 -7.31 0.09 -14.49
C THR A 328 -6.34 -0.68 -13.60
N PRO A 329 -5.40 -1.47 -14.17
CA PRO A 329 -4.50 -2.28 -13.37
C PRO A 329 -3.66 -1.43 -12.42
N VAL A 330 -3.64 -1.80 -11.13
CA VAL A 330 -2.80 -1.16 -10.10
C VAL A 330 -1.30 -1.44 -10.32
N GLY A 331 -1.02 -2.44 -11.14
CA GLY A 331 0.33 -2.93 -11.36
C GLY A 331 0.36 -4.22 -12.16
N SER A 332 1.51 -4.88 -12.12
CA SER A 332 1.71 -6.18 -12.76
C SER A 332 2.52 -7.14 -11.90
N ILE A 333 2.24 -8.43 -12.07
CA ILE A 333 2.96 -9.54 -11.45
C ILE A 333 3.59 -10.35 -12.58
N THR A 334 4.92 -10.49 -12.55
CA THR A 334 5.66 -11.29 -13.53
C THR A 334 5.95 -12.66 -12.95
N ILE A 335 5.43 -13.70 -13.61
CA ILE A 335 5.71 -15.09 -13.30
C ILE A 335 6.61 -15.72 -14.37
N LYS A 336 7.40 -16.71 -13.98
CA LYS A 336 8.26 -17.49 -14.86
C LYS A 336 8.09 -18.97 -14.63
N ASN A 337 7.97 -19.72 -15.71
CA ASN A 337 8.10 -21.18 -15.69
C ASN A 337 9.60 -21.55 -15.74
N ASN A 338 10.10 -22.27 -14.74
CA ASN A 338 11.50 -22.72 -14.67
C ASN A 338 11.69 -24.17 -15.16
N THR A 339 10.65 -24.76 -15.75
CA THR A 339 10.64 -26.17 -16.16
C THR A 339 10.52 -26.32 -17.68
N ASP A 340 10.78 -27.53 -18.15
CA ASP A 340 10.58 -27.95 -19.53
C ASP A 340 9.12 -28.36 -19.83
N GLU A 341 8.23 -28.32 -18.83
CA GLU A 341 6.82 -28.68 -18.95
C GLU A 341 5.94 -27.43 -19.18
N THR A 342 4.91 -27.53 -20.01
CA THR A 342 3.88 -26.49 -20.13
C THR A 342 2.87 -26.62 -18.99
N PHE A 343 2.56 -25.51 -18.30
CA PHE A 343 1.48 -25.47 -17.32
C PHE A 343 0.20 -24.88 -17.93
N GLN A 344 -0.93 -25.54 -17.69
CA GLN A 344 -2.25 -25.05 -18.10
C GLN A 344 -3.06 -24.60 -16.89
N ASN A 345 -3.97 -23.65 -17.12
CA ASN A 345 -4.87 -23.13 -16.09
C ASN A 345 -4.12 -22.63 -14.85
N VAL A 346 -3.00 -21.92 -15.07
CA VAL A 346 -2.27 -21.27 -13.98
C VAL A 346 -3.12 -20.11 -13.49
N LYS A 347 -3.25 -19.94 -12.18
CA LYS A 347 -4.01 -18.88 -11.56
C LYS A 347 -3.10 -18.03 -10.70
N VAL A 348 -3.04 -16.74 -10.96
CA VAL A 348 -2.34 -15.78 -10.10
C VAL A 348 -3.39 -14.98 -9.35
N SER A 349 -3.26 -14.89 -8.03
CA SER A 349 -4.16 -14.09 -7.21
C SER A 349 -3.39 -13.13 -6.32
N LEU A 350 -3.91 -11.92 -6.15
CA LEU A 350 -3.46 -10.91 -5.20
C LEU A 350 -4.56 -10.68 -4.17
N ASN A 351 -4.22 -10.80 -2.88
CA ASN A 351 -5.12 -10.50 -1.79
C ASN A 351 -4.48 -9.49 -0.85
N ILE A 352 -5.22 -8.45 -0.48
CA ILE A 352 -4.81 -7.48 0.54
C ILE A 352 -5.71 -7.73 1.76
N PRO A 353 -5.23 -8.49 2.76
CA PRO A 353 -6.06 -8.95 3.86
C PRO A 353 -6.76 -7.79 4.57
N GLY A 354 -8.07 -7.90 4.74
CA GLY A 354 -8.88 -6.90 5.44
C GLY A 354 -9.40 -5.75 4.56
N TYR A 355 -8.81 -5.49 3.38
CA TYR A 355 -9.14 -4.33 2.55
C TYR A 355 -9.70 -4.67 1.17
N MET A 356 -9.88 -5.96 0.86
CA MET A 356 -10.53 -6.45 -0.35
C MET A 356 -11.68 -7.37 0.03
N THR A 357 -12.79 -7.31 -0.72
CA THR A 357 -13.92 -8.22 -0.54
C THR A 357 -13.60 -9.62 -1.06
N LEU A 358 -12.91 -9.70 -2.21
CA LEU A 358 -12.43 -10.93 -2.83
C LEU A 358 -11.02 -10.71 -3.36
N PRO A 359 -10.14 -11.73 -3.36
CA PRO A 359 -8.85 -11.64 -4.02
C PRO A 359 -9.01 -11.27 -5.49
N ALA A 360 -8.11 -10.45 -6.01
CA ALA A 360 -7.95 -10.24 -7.44
C ALA A 360 -7.37 -11.49 -8.06
N GLU A 361 -7.95 -11.99 -9.16
CA GLU A 361 -7.54 -13.25 -9.77
C GLU A 361 -7.37 -13.10 -11.28
N ALA A 362 -6.27 -13.63 -11.82
CA ALA A 362 -6.00 -13.72 -13.23
C ALA A 362 -5.73 -15.18 -13.61
N ALA A 363 -6.50 -15.70 -14.56
CA ALA A 363 -6.33 -17.04 -15.10
C ALA A 363 -5.48 -16.99 -16.38
N ILE A 364 -4.46 -17.82 -16.43
CA ILE A 364 -3.55 -17.98 -17.57
C ILE A 364 -3.81 -19.35 -18.17
N ALA A 365 -4.30 -19.35 -19.41
CA ALA A 365 -4.65 -20.58 -20.13
C ALA A 365 -3.43 -21.49 -20.30
N GLU A 366 -2.29 -20.93 -20.69
CA GLU A 366 -1.06 -21.66 -20.98
C GLU A 366 0.17 -20.85 -20.57
N LEU A 367 1.10 -21.47 -19.81
CA LEU A 367 2.41 -20.94 -19.49
C LEU A 367 3.49 -21.88 -20.03
N ARG A 368 4.14 -21.47 -21.11
CA ARG A 368 5.12 -22.27 -21.86
C ARG A 368 6.43 -22.48 -21.08
N PRO A 369 7.20 -23.53 -21.39
CA PRO A 369 8.51 -23.78 -20.80
C PRO A 369 9.43 -22.56 -20.89
N HIS A 370 10.15 -22.26 -19.80
CA HIS A 370 11.11 -21.14 -19.69
C HIS A 370 10.55 -19.74 -20.00
N SER A 371 9.25 -19.61 -20.23
CA SER A 371 8.62 -18.34 -20.58
C SER A 371 8.33 -17.48 -19.35
N LYS A 372 8.34 -16.16 -19.57
CA LYS A 372 7.94 -15.15 -18.59
C LYS A 372 6.66 -14.51 -19.06
N LEU A 373 5.74 -14.27 -18.14
CA LEU A 373 4.48 -13.58 -18.42
C LEU A 373 4.25 -12.50 -17.37
N SER A 374 4.06 -11.26 -17.82
CA SER A 374 3.64 -10.15 -16.97
C SER A 374 2.13 -10.02 -17.02
N ILE A 375 1.50 -10.09 -15.85
CA ILE A 375 0.05 -10.15 -15.71
C ILE A 375 -0.43 -8.86 -15.06
N PRO A 376 -1.25 -8.03 -15.73
CA PRO A 376 -1.85 -6.87 -15.12
C PRO A 376 -2.86 -7.30 -14.04
N ILE A 377 -2.89 -6.59 -12.92
CA ILE A 377 -3.78 -6.92 -11.80
C ILE A 377 -4.74 -5.76 -11.53
N LEU A 378 -6.03 -6.06 -11.58
CA LEU A 378 -7.13 -5.20 -11.15
C LEU A 378 -7.53 -5.57 -9.73
N ILE A 379 -7.75 -4.61 -8.85
CA ILE A 379 -8.17 -4.87 -7.47
C ILE A 379 -9.50 -4.18 -7.16
N SER A 380 -10.34 -4.84 -6.37
CA SER A 380 -11.56 -4.24 -5.82
C SER A 380 -11.39 -4.06 -4.33
N LEU A 381 -11.34 -2.81 -3.88
CA LEU A 381 -11.20 -2.46 -2.47
C LEU A 381 -12.56 -2.55 -1.74
N ASP A 382 -12.51 -2.85 -0.44
CA ASP A 382 -13.64 -2.82 0.47
C ASP A 382 -13.81 -1.41 1.04
N ASN A 383 -14.54 -0.55 0.32
CA ASN A 383 -14.72 0.86 0.64
C ASN A 383 -15.08 1.12 2.11
N ALA A 384 -15.93 0.27 2.71
CA ALA A 384 -16.38 0.43 4.09
C ALA A 384 -15.24 0.36 5.11
N LYS A 385 -14.12 -0.29 4.75
CA LYS A 385 -12.93 -0.38 5.59
C LYS A 385 -11.82 0.54 5.11
N THR A 386 -11.66 0.70 3.79
CA THR A 386 -10.61 1.54 3.24
C THR A 386 -10.79 3.02 3.61
N PHE A 387 -12.02 3.51 3.68
CA PHE A 387 -12.32 4.89 4.13
C PHE A 387 -12.32 5.07 5.66
N LEU A 388 -11.90 4.06 6.44
CA LEU A 388 -11.66 4.16 7.88
C LEU A 388 -10.16 4.29 8.22
N ILE A 389 -9.30 4.41 7.21
CA ILE A 389 -7.86 4.52 7.39
C ILE A 389 -7.52 6.01 7.60
N ASP A 390 -7.20 6.37 8.84
CA ASP A 390 -6.81 7.73 9.25
C ASP A 390 -5.28 7.90 9.38
N GLU A 391 -4.50 6.90 8.95
CA GLU A 391 -3.04 7.00 8.83
C GLU A 391 -2.47 6.00 7.80
N ASN A 392 -1.33 6.33 7.22
CA ASN A 392 -0.64 5.48 6.24
C ASN A 392 -0.36 4.08 6.81
N THR A 393 -1.09 3.08 6.31
CA THR A 393 -1.11 1.74 6.87
C THR A 393 -0.29 0.79 6.00
N ARG A 394 0.68 0.12 6.61
CA ARG A 394 1.49 -0.91 5.93
C ARG A 394 0.82 -2.27 6.05
N VAL A 395 0.55 -2.90 4.91
CA VAL A 395 -0.10 -4.20 4.82
C VAL A 395 0.80 -5.20 4.10
N GLN A 396 0.69 -6.48 4.47
CA GLN A 396 1.34 -7.57 3.73
C GLN A 396 0.35 -8.12 2.71
N ALA A 397 0.50 -7.70 1.45
CA ALA A 397 -0.28 -8.26 0.37
C ALA A 397 0.22 -9.67 0.04
N GLU A 398 -0.72 -10.60 -0.07
CA GLU A 398 -0.44 -11.99 -0.36
C GLU A 398 -0.65 -12.25 -1.85
N ILE A 399 0.42 -12.63 -2.54
CA ILE A 399 0.38 -13.09 -3.92
C ILE A 399 0.43 -14.61 -3.90
N LYS A 400 -0.52 -15.28 -4.54
CA LYS A 400 -0.54 -16.73 -4.73
C LYS A 400 -0.50 -17.10 -6.20
N VAL A 401 0.26 -18.12 -6.54
CA VAL A 401 0.25 -18.79 -7.84
C VAL A 401 -0.21 -20.22 -7.62
N THR A 402 -1.35 -20.57 -8.21
CA THR A 402 -1.95 -21.91 -8.13
C THR A 402 -1.90 -22.57 -9.50
N TYR A 403 -1.44 -23.81 -9.57
CA TYR A 403 -1.37 -24.58 -10.81
C TYR A 403 -1.51 -26.08 -10.53
N PHE A 404 -1.81 -26.88 -11.55
CA PHE A 404 -1.94 -28.33 -11.40
C PHE A 404 -0.75 -29.06 -12.01
N LYS A 405 -0.23 -30.06 -11.29
CA LYS A 405 0.81 -30.97 -11.76
C LYS A 405 0.42 -32.41 -11.46
N LYS A 406 0.32 -33.24 -12.51
CA LYS A 406 -0.08 -34.66 -12.40
C LYS A 406 -1.38 -34.84 -11.59
N GLY A 407 -2.35 -33.95 -11.79
CA GLY A 407 -3.64 -33.94 -11.08
C GLY A 407 -3.61 -33.42 -9.63
N LYS A 408 -2.46 -32.99 -9.11
CA LYS A 408 -2.36 -32.35 -7.78
C LYS A 408 -2.24 -30.83 -7.92
N GLY A 409 -3.07 -30.10 -7.18
CA GLY A 409 -2.95 -28.65 -7.06
C GLY A 409 -1.70 -28.28 -6.25
N VAL A 410 -0.89 -27.38 -6.79
CA VAL A 410 0.28 -26.79 -6.15
C VAL A 410 0.02 -25.30 -5.97
N VAL A 411 0.33 -24.79 -4.78
CA VAL A 411 0.21 -23.37 -4.46
C VAL A 411 1.58 -22.86 -4.04
N SER A 412 2.02 -21.78 -4.68
CA SER A 412 3.17 -20.97 -4.26
C SER A 412 2.63 -19.63 -3.75
N SER A 413 3.14 -19.11 -2.63
CA SER A 413 2.78 -17.78 -2.16
C SER A 413 3.99 -16.93 -1.79
N LEU A 414 3.83 -15.62 -1.94
CA LEU A 414 4.80 -14.61 -1.54
C LEU A 414 4.05 -13.44 -0.93
N ASN A 415 4.60 -12.86 0.13
CA ASN A 415 4.08 -11.64 0.72
C ASN A 415 4.90 -10.45 0.25
N LYS A 416 4.21 -9.38 -0.16
CA LYS A 416 4.79 -8.10 -0.54
C LYS A 416 4.27 -7.03 0.42
N PRO A 417 5.14 -6.29 1.14
CA PRO A 417 4.70 -5.10 1.85
C PRO A 417 4.18 -4.06 0.85
N LEU A 418 3.00 -3.51 1.11
CA LEU A 418 2.39 -2.39 0.40
C LEU A 418 1.95 -1.34 1.42
N VAL A 419 1.84 -0.09 0.98
CA VAL A 419 1.22 0.98 1.77
C VAL A 419 -0.15 1.27 1.20
N ILE A 420 -1.16 1.23 2.07
CA ILE A 420 -2.45 1.87 1.82
C ILE A 420 -2.37 3.23 2.49
N PHE A 421 -2.46 4.27 1.69
CA PHE A 421 -2.42 5.64 2.18
C PHE A 421 -3.69 5.98 2.98
N ASP A 422 -3.55 7.02 3.78
CA ASP A 422 -4.65 7.71 4.44
C ASP A 422 -5.83 7.97 3.49
N LYS A 423 -7.07 7.92 4.01
CA LYS A 423 -8.29 8.22 3.25
C LYS A 423 -8.31 9.63 2.65
N ASN A 424 -7.59 10.57 3.26
CA ASN A 424 -7.44 11.96 2.86
C ASN A 424 -6.29 12.15 1.85
N ALA A 425 -5.41 11.16 1.67
CA ALA A 425 -4.28 11.29 0.76
C ALA A 425 -4.71 11.34 -0.72
N ILE A 426 -4.11 12.27 -1.46
CA ILE A 426 -4.26 12.41 -2.92
C ILE A 426 -2.88 12.35 -3.62
N ASP A 427 -2.89 11.86 -4.86
CA ASP A 427 -1.74 11.88 -5.77
C ASP A 427 -2.05 12.83 -6.94
N TRP A 428 -1.46 14.02 -6.89
CA TRP A 428 -1.63 15.09 -7.89
C TRP A 428 -1.01 14.76 -9.27
N SER A 429 -0.39 13.58 -9.43
CA SER A 429 -0.03 13.04 -10.75
C SER A 429 -1.28 12.69 -11.54
N PHE A 430 -2.40 12.51 -10.84
CA PHE A 430 -3.73 12.24 -11.35
C PHE A 430 -4.71 13.25 -10.74
N PRO A 431 -4.64 14.53 -11.14
CA PRO A 431 -5.38 15.62 -10.50
C PRO A 431 -6.90 15.39 -10.52
N GLU A 432 -7.43 14.69 -11.52
CA GLU A 432 -8.85 14.33 -11.61
C GLU A 432 -9.34 13.48 -10.43
N SER A 433 -8.44 12.84 -9.68
CA SER A 433 -8.77 12.09 -8.46
C SER A 433 -9.32 12.97 -7.34
N VAL A 434 -9.13 14.30 -7.40
CA VAL A 434 -9.77 15.28 -6.50
C VAL A 434 -11.30 15.17 -6.53
N ALA A 435 -11.88 14.69 -7.64
CA ALA A 435 -13.31 14.49 -7.79
C ALA A 435 -13.87 13.49 -6.76
N ALA A 436 -13.07 12.53 -6.28
CA ALA A 436 -13.50 11.59 -5.25
C ALA A 436 -13.79 12.27 -3.90
N PHE A 437 -13.17 13.43 -3.63
CA PHE A 437 -13.37 14.21 -2.40
C PHE A 437 -14.61 15.11 -2.48
N VAL A 438 -15.10 15.39 -3.69
CA VAL A 438 -16.36 16.11 -3.90
C VAL A 438 -17.53 15.16 -3.65
N THR A 439 -18.16 15.28 -2.48
CA THR A 439 -19.13 14.31 -1.93
C THR A 439 -20.54 14.90 -1.78
N PRO A 440 -21.25 15.19 -2.89
CA PRO A 440 -22.56 15.85 -2.83
C PRO A 440 -23.68 14.99 -2.22
N LYS A 441 -23.48 13.67 -2.13
CA LYS A 441 -24.46 12.73 -1.53
C LYS A 441 -24.23 12.51 -0.04
N ASP A 442 -23.19 13.11 0.52
CA ASP A 442 -22.87 13.07 1.93
C ASP A 442 -24.01 13.62 2.79
N GLY A 443 -24.29 12.97 3.93
CA GLY A 443 -25.40 13.36 4.81
C GLY A 443 -25.26 14.78 5.38
N VAL A 444 -24.03 15.16 5.76
CA VAL A 444 -23.71 16.47 6.33
C VAL A 444 -23.82 17.55 5.26
N VAL A 445 -23.21 17.34 4.09
CA VAL A 445 -23.28 18.27 2.95
C VAL A 445 -24.73 18.46 2.50
N LYS A 446 -25.47 17.35 2.32
CA LYS A 446 -26.89 17.38 1.94
C LYS A 446 -27.74 18.18 2.92
N HIS A 447 -27.54 17.99 4.22
CA HIS A 447 -28.27 18.75 5.24
C HIS A 447 -27.91 20.24 5.14
N PHE A 448 -26.62 20.55 5.09
CA PHE A 448 -26.11 21.92 5.00
C PHE A 448 -26.70 22.66 3.80
N SER A 449 -26.50 22.14 2.59
CA SER A 449 -26.93 22.80 1.35
C SER A 449 -28.44 22.98 1.28
N ARG A 450 -29.23 21.97 1.68
CA ARG A 450 -30.71 22.09 1.66
C ARG A 450 -31.22 23.14 2.64
N LYS A 451 -30.59 23.25 3.82
CA LYS A 451 -30.97 24.24 4.83
C LYS A 451 -30.64 25.66 4.37
N VAL A 452 -29.50 25.85 3.71
CA VAL A 452 -29.11 27.14 3.08
C VAL A 452 -30.10 27.54 1.99
N ILE A 453 -30.43 26.65 1.05
CA ILE A 453 -31.39 26.99 -0.01
C ILE A 453 -32.80 27.24 0.55
N GLY A 454 -33.19 26.52 1.59
CA GLY A 454 -34.47 26.69 2.27
C GLY A 454 -34.63 28.04 3.00
N SER A 455 -33.54 28.76 3.28
CA SER A 455 -33.57 30.05 3.97
C SER A 455 -33.52 31.27 3.06
N ILE A 456 -33.40 31.09 1.72
CA ILE A 456 -33.41 32.20 0.75
C ILE A 456 -34.81 32.83 0.69
N GLU A 457 -34.90 34.14 0.89
CA GLU A 457 -36.17 34.87 0.87
C GLU A 457 -36.67 35.11 -0.57
N GLN A 458 -37.99 35.20 -0.76
CA GLN A 458 -38.57 35.31 -2.12
C GLN A 458 -38.27 36.63 -2.84
N ASP A 459 -37.99 37.71 -2.10
CA ASP A 459 -37.75 39.05 -2.66
C ASP A 459 -36.29 39.23 -3.17
N GLU A 460 -35.46 38.17 -3.10
CA GLU A 460 -34.03 38.18 -3.48
C GLU A 460 -33.77 37.74 -4.94
N LYS A 461 -34.82 37.50 -5.74
CA LYS A 461 -34.76 36.89 -7.09
C LYS A 461 -34.30 37.77 -8.25
N VAL A 462 -33.86 39.00 -7.96
CA VAL A 462 -33.27 39.89 -8.98
C VAL A 462 -31.98 39.31 -9.55
N VAL A 463 -31.28 38.46 -8.78
CA VAL A 463 -30.06 37.76 -9.19
C VAL A 463 -30.41 36.44 -9.89
N PRO A 464 -29.74 36.07 -10.99
CA PRO A 464 -29.94 34.76 -11.63
C PRO A 464 -29.86 33.60 -10.64
N GLU A 465 -30.79 32.64 -10.75
CA GLU A 465 -31.04 31.64 -9.70
C GLU A 465 -29.79 30.89 -9.25
N LYS A 466 -28.99 30.36 -10.18
CA LYS A 466 -27.77 29.61 -9.83
C LYS A 466 -26.71 30.51 -9.16
N ILE A 467 -26.61 31.78 -9.56
CA ILE A 467 -25.69 32.74 -8.94
C ILE A 467 -26.15 33.06 -7.52
N LEU A 468 -27.46 33.29 -7.31
CA LEU A 468 -28.02 33.52 -5.98
C LEU A 468 -27.81 32.31 -5.05
N GLN A 469 -28.02 31.10 -5.56
CA GLN A 469 -27.80 29.87 -4.82
C GLN A 469 -26.31 29.68 -4.45
N ALA A 470 -25.39 29.90 -5.39
CA ALA A 470 -23.96 29.84 -5.12
C ALA A 470 -23.50 30.90 -4.11
N MET A 471 -24.02 32.12 -4.24
CA MET A 471 -23.80 33.23 -3.30
C MET A 471 -24.31 32.88 -1.90
N ALA A 472 -25.52 32.31 -1.78
CA ALA A 472 -26.08 31.89 -0.50
C ALA A 472 -25.23 30.79 0.18
N VAL A 473 -24.77 29.80 -0.58
CA VAL A 473 -23.84 28.77 -0.07
C VAL A 473 -22.52 29.41 0.38
N PHE A 474 -21.96 30.32 -0.40
CA PHE A 474 -20.73 31.01 -0.04
C PHE A 474 -20.90 31.89 1.22
N SER A 475 -21.99 32.64 1.33
CA SER A 475 -22.28 33.47 2.51
C SER A 475 -22.51 32.61 3.76
N ALA A 476 -23.16 31.45 3.63
CA ALA A 476 -23.36 30.50 4.72
C ALA A 476 -22.04 29.87 5.19
N LEU A 477 -21.19 29.41 4.27
CA LEU A 477 -19.86 28.89 4.59
C LEU A 477 -18.97 29.98 5.19
N SER A 478 -19.06 31.21 4.69
CA SER A 478 -18.35 32.36 5.25
C SER A 478 -18.81 32.72 6.67
N ALA A 479 -20.08 32.45 7.01
CA ALA A 479 -20.61 32.67 8.35
C ALA A 479 -20.16 31.58 9.34
N CYS A 480 -19.83 30.39 8.84
CA CYS A 480 -19.11 29.39 9.63
C CYS A 480 -17.71 29.92 9.98
N PRO A 481 -17.20 29.68 11.20
CA PRO A 481 -15.89 30.17 11.60
C PRO A 481 -14.76 29.28 11.05
N LEU A 482 -14.72 29.14 9.72
CA LEU A 482 -13.71 28.40 8.98
C LEU A 482 -12.38 29.19 8.98
N ARG A 483 -11.27 28.52 9.30
CA ARG A 483 -9.92 29.12 9.30
C ARG A 483 -9.06 28.51 8.21
N TYR A 484 -8.52 29.35 7.35
CA TYR A 484 -7.50 28.92 6.40
C TYR A 484 -6.20 28.57 7.14
N ILE A 485 -5.70 27.36 6.93
CA ILE A 485 -4.42 26.89 7.44
C ILE A 485 -3.69 26.29 6.24
N SER A 486 -2.64 26.98 5.78
CA SER A 486 -1.80 26.43 4.71
C SER A 486 -1.05 25.21 5.23
N ASP A 487 -1.03 24.16 4.43
CA ASP A 487 -0.26 22.96 4.74
C ASP A 487 1.24 23.26 4.81
N PRO A 488 1.97 22.71 5.81
CA PRO A 488 3.42 22.92 5.94
C PRO A 488 4.21 22.31 4.77
N SER A 489 3.61 21.36 4.05
CA SER A 489 4.12 20.78 2.80
C SER A 489 3.79 21.68 1.63
N THR A 490 4.64 22.70 1.43
CA THR A 490 4.59 23.53 0.23
C THR A 490 4.74 22.67 -1.02
N TYR A 491 3.74 22.72 -1.89
CA TYR A 491 3.88 22.49 -3.32
C TYR A 491 5.22 23.08 -3.81
N GLY A 492 6.01 22.29 -4.54
CA GLY A 492 7.24 22.78 -5.18
C GLY A 492 8.57 22.11 -4.82
N LYS A 493 8.58 20.97 -4.10
CA LYS A 493 9.82 20.17 -3.87
C LYS A 493 9.69 18.70 -4.29
N GLY A 494 9.14 18.45 -5.47
CA GLY A 494 9.22 17.13 -6.12
C GLY A 494 8.49 15.98 -5.39
N LYS A 495 7.54 16.29 -4.50
CA LYS A 495 6.54 15.33 -4.00
C LYS A 495 5.17 15.74 -4.50
N VAL A 496 4.45 14.75 -5.00
CA VAL A 496 3.15 14.87 -5.69
C VAL A 496 1.99 14.45 -4.76
N PHE A 497 2.23 14.44 -3.44
CA PHE A 497 1.31 13.91 -2.43
C PHE A 497 0.83 15.00 -1.51
N ASP A 498 -0.46 14.97 -1.21
CA ASP A 498 -1.18 15.96 -0.42
C ASP A 498 -2.33 15.32 0.37
N TYR A 499 -2.99 16.05 1.26
CA TYR A 499 -4.10 15.54 2.07
C TYR A 499 -5.33 16.44 1.99
N VAL A 500 -6.36 15.96 1.28
CA VAL A 500 -7.64 16.66 1.11
C VAL A 500 -8.64 16.13 2.15
N GLN A 501 -9.11 17.00 3.04
CA GLN A 501 -10.23 16.76 3.94
C GLN A 501 -11.53 16.58 3.16
N TYR A 502 -12.34 15.59 3.55
CA TYR A 502 -13.69 15.50 3.02
C TYR A 502 -14.53 16.68 3.56
N PRO A 503 -15.51 17.20 2.79
CA PRO A 503 -16.34 18.34 3.18
C PRO A 503 -16.93 18.28 4.60
N ARG A 504 -17.33 17.08 5.06
CA ARG A 504 -17.84 16.86 6.42
C ARG A 504 -16.79 17.12 7.50
N GLU A 505 -15.52 16.80 7.24
CA GLU A 505 -14.39 16.98 8.14
C GLU A 505 -14.02 18.45 8.22
N THR A 506 -13.95 19.14 7.07
CA THR A 506 -13.70 20.60 7.01
C THR A 506 -14.74 21.38 7.80
N LEU A 507 -16.04 21.02 7.69
CA LEU A 507 -17.10 21.66 8.46
C LEU A 507 -17.05 21.31 9.97
N GLU A 508 -16.54 20.14 10.32
CA GLU A 508 -16.40 19.70 11.71
C GLU A 508 -15.22 20.37 12.41
N VAL A 509 -14.03 20.30 11.80
CA VAL A 509 -12.79 20.85 12.34
C VAL A 509 -12.76 22.37 12.23
N ARG A 510 -13.49 22.92 11.24
CA ARG A 510 -13.58 24.36 10.94
C ARG A 510 -12.24 24.98 10.52
N SER A 511 -11.41 24.19 9.85
CA SER A 511 -10.20 24.66 9.20
C SER A 511 -9.84 23.77 8.01
N GLY A 512 -9.09 24.35 7.08
CA GLY A 512 -8.56 23.64 5.91
C GLY A 512 -7.72 24.59 5.07
N ASP A 513 -7.17 24.07 3.98
CA ASP A 513 -6.42 24.81 2.99
C ASP A 513 -7.25 25.06 1.70
N CYS A 514 -6.57 25.24 0.57
CA CYS A 514 -7.18 25.65 -0.68
C CYS A 514 -8.10 24.55 -1.25
N ASP A 515 -7.59 23.34 -1.32
CA ASP A 515 -8.28 22.16 -1.85
C ASP A 515 -9.38 21.68 -0.93
N ASP A 516 -9.19 21.71 0.40
CA ASP A 516 -10.25 21.46 1.38
C ASP A 516 -11.48 22.34 1.16
N PHE A 517 -11.24 23.65 1.03
CA PHE A 517 -12.31 24.63 0.82
C PHE A 517 -12.92 24.52 -0.57
N ALA A 518 -12.12 24.18 -1.59
CA ALA A 518 -12.61 23.95 -2.94
C ALA A 518 -13.56 22.75 -2.99
N VAL A 519 -13.18 21.60 -2.43
CA VAL A 519 -14.04 20.40 -2.45
C VAL A 519 -15.28 20.58 -1.59
N LEU A 520 -15.20 21.33 -0.48
CA LEU A 520 -16.36 21.69 0.34
C LEU A 520 -17.38 22.53 -0.45
N PHE A 521 -16.93 23.60 -1.10
CA PHE A 521 -17.81 24.47 -1.88
C PHE A 521 -18.42 23.72 -3.07
N ALA A 522 -17.59 23.01 -3.84
CA ALA A 522 -18.04 22.21 -4.98
C ALA A 522 -19.07 21.15 -4.58
N SER A 523 -18.87 20.47 -3.44
CA SER A 523 -19.81 19.47 -2.94
C SER A 523 -21.18 20.06 -2.61
N CYS A 524 -21.19 21.26 -2.02
CA CYS A 524 -22.42 21.96 -1.71
C CYS A 524 -23.18 22.39 -2.99
N LEU A 525 -22.47 22.88 -4.00
CA LEU A 525 -23.06 23.31 -5.27
C LEU A 525 -23.57 22.12 -6.10
N GLU A 526 -22.81 21.04 -6.20
CA GLU A 526 -23.24 19.82 -6.91
C GLU A 526 -24.43 19.16 -6.21
N HIS A 527 -24.54 19.27 -4.88
CA HIS A 527 -25.72 18.77 -4.15
C HIS A 527 -27.01 19.45 -4.62
N ILE A 528 -26.96 20.76 -4.88
CA ILE A 528 -28.12 21.54 -5.33
C ILE A 528 -28.28 21.54 -6.86
N GLY A 529 -27.43 20.79 -7.58
CA GLY A 529 -27.52 20.57 -9.02
C GLY A 529 -26.75 21.58 -9.87
N ILE A 530 -25.95 22.45 -9.27
CA ILE A 530 -25.06 23.38 -9.98
C ILE A 530 -23.79 22.62 -10.35
N GLU A 531 -23.47 22.58 -11.65
CA GLU A 531 -22.26 21.93 -12.15
C GLU A 531 -21.03 22.76 -11.79
N THR A 532 -19.96 22.08 -11.39
CA THR A 532 -18.73 22.69 -10.91
C THR A 532 -17.50 22.10 -11.59
N ARG A 533 -16.44 22.91 -11.66
CA ARG A 533 -15.12 22.54 -12.14
C ARG A 533 -14.10 22.94 -11.08
N ILE A 534 -13.13 22.06 -10.85
CA ILE A 534 -11.95 22.42 -10.07
C ILE A 534 -10.95 23.06 -11.03
N ILE A 535 -10.48 24.24 -10.65
CA ILE A 535 -9.44 24.98 -11.35
C ILE A 535 -8.15 24.80 -10.58
N GLU A 536 -7.23 24.02 -11.15
CA GLU A 536 -5.91 23.77 -10.59
C GLU A 536 -4.89 24.67 -11.30
N THR A 537 -4.11 25.40 -10.52
CA THR A 537 -2.98 26.22 -10.97
C THR A 537 -1.67 25.66 -10.37
N LEU A 538 -0.51 26.27 -10.68
CA LEU A 538 0.78 25.74 -10.20
C LEU A 538 0.95 25.77 -8.68
N SER A 539 0.19 26.61 -7.98
CA SER A 539 0.34 26.82 -6.54
C SER A 539 -0.99 26.93 -5.80
N HIS A 540 -2.12 26.72 -6.48
CA HIS A 540 -3.43 27.06 -5.93
C HIS A 540 -4.56 26.26 -6.58
N VAL A 541 -5.64 26.04 -5.82
CA VAL A 541 -6.85 25.34 -6.28
C VAL A 541 -8.07 26.14 -5.89
N PHE A 542 -8.99 26.36 -6.82
CA PHE A 542 -10.27 27.03 -6.59
C PHE A 542 -11.38 26.43 -7.46
N VAL A 543 -12.61 26.95 -7.31
CA VAL A 543 -13.80 26.36 -7.95
C VAL A 543 -14.37 27.32 -8.98
N SER A 544 -14.80 26.82 -10.14
CA SER A 544 -15.74 27.54 -11.00
C SER A 544 -17.06 26.80 -11.10
N PHE A 545 -18.16 27.54 -11.22
CA PHE A 545 -19.51 26.96 -11.30
C PHE A 545 -20.29 27.46 -12.51
N ASP A 546 -21.15 26.60 -13.05
CA ASP A 546 -22.03 26.91 -14.17
C ASP A 546 -23.15 27.85 -13.71
N THR A 547 -23.17 29.06 -14.26
CA THR A 547 -24.20 30.05 -13.94
C THR A 547 -25.54 29.76 -14.63
N GLY A 548 -25.56 28.84 -15.61
CA GLY A 548 -26.72 28.57 -16.45
C GLY A 548 -27.00 29.68 -17.47
N LEU A 549 -26.13 30.69 -17.55
CA LEU A 549 -26.23 31.80 -18.48
C LEU A 549 -25.42 31.52 -19.75
N THR A 550 -25.88 32.13 -20.84
CA THR A 550 -25.18 32.21 -22.12
C THR A 550 -24.81 33.66 -22.43
N ASN A 551 -24.08 33.91 -23.51
CA ASN A 551 -23.79 35.28 -23.96
C ASN A 551 -25.05 36.11 -24.24
N LEU A 552 -26.18 35.46 -24.55
CA LEU A 552 -27.46 36.13 -24.76
C LEU A 552 -28.07 36.69 -23.46
N ASP A 553 -27.66 36.17 -22.31
CA ASP A 553 -28.20 36.57 -21.01
C ASP A 553 -27.39 37.70 -20.35
N LEU A 554 -26.23 38.08 -20.90
CA LEU A 554 -25.35 39.11 -20.35
C LEU A 554 -26.04 40.47 -20.23
N SER A 555 -26.81 40.87 -21.25
CA SER A 555 -27.59 42.11 -21.22
C SER A 555 -28.61 42.12 -20.07
N ARG A 556 -29.17 40.95 -19.76
CA ARG A 556 -30.21 40.79 -18.72
C ARG A 556 -29.60 40.73 -17.32
N CYS A 557 -28.49 40.01 -17.13
CA CYS A 557 -27.85 39.90 -15.82
C CYS A 557 -27.03 41.14 -15.44
N GLY A 558 -26.61 41.92 -16.43
CA GLY A 558 -25.92 43.21 -16.26
C GLY A 558 -24.43 43.11 -15.94
N LEU A 559 -23.87 41.91 -15.89
CA LEU A 559 -22.44 41.72 -15.76
C LEU A 559 -21.78 41.68 -17.14
N SER A 560 -20.57 42.26 -17.25
CA SER A 560 -19.75 42.11 -18.45
C SER A 560 -19.16 40.71 -18.55
N LEU A 561 -18.74 40.33 -19.76
CA LEU A 561 -18.09 39.03 -20.02
C LEU A 561 -16.83 38.83 -19.15
N ASP A 562 -16.19 39.90 -18.69
CA ASP A 562 -15.00 39.85 -17.82
C ASP A 562 -15.25 39.16 -16.48
N TRP A 563 -16.52 39.02 -16.07
CA TRP A 563 -16.90 38.29 -14.85
C TRP A 563 -16.97 36.78 -15.03
N PHE A 564 -16.75 36.27 -16.23
CA PHE A 564 -17.02 34.88 -16.58
C PHE A 564 -15.86 34.23 -17.34
N ILE A 565 -15.77 32.91 -17.18
CA ILE A 565 -15.05 32.02 -18.07
C ILE A 565 -16.07 31.47 -19.08
N GLN A 566 -15.85 31.71 -20.37
CA GLN A 566 -16.74 31.27 -21.44
C GLN A 566 -16.29 29.92 -22.02
N GLU A 567 -17.08 28.87 -21.82
CA GLU A 567 -16.79 27.51 -22.30
C GLU A 567 -18.08 26.77 -22.64
N ASP A 568 -18.10 26.03 -23.75
CA ASP A 568 -19.25 25.22 -24.21
C ASP A 568 -20.56 26.02 -24.34
N GLU A 569 -20.46 27.27 -24.83
CA GLU A 569 -21.57 28.26 -24.91
C GLU A 569 -22.18 28.66 -23.55
N ARG A 570 -21.58 28.20 -22.44
CA ARG A 570 -21.99 28.52 -21.07
C ARG A 570 -21.01 29.49 -20.42
N LEU A 571 -21.54 30.22 -19.46
CA LEU A 571 -20.79 31.17 -18.64
C LEU A 571 -20.54 30.59 -17.25
N TRP A 572 -19.26 30.52 -16.87
CA TRP A 572 -18.80 29.97 -15.60
C TRP A 572 -18.22 31.06 -14.73
N MET A 573 -18.46 31.02 -13.43
CA MET A 573 -17.92 31.99 -12.47
C MET A 573 -16.84 31.33 -11.61
N PRO A 574 -15.57 31.75 -11.69
CA PRO A 574 -14.51 31.28 -10.79
C PRO A 574 -14.61 32.01 -9.44
N VAL A 575 -14.66 31.26 -8.36
CA VAL A 575 -14.75 31.75 -6.97
C VAL A 575 -13.50 31.34 -6.21
N GLU A 576 -12.81 32.32 -5.63
CA GLU A 576 -11.70 32.07 -4.72
C GLU A 576 -12.20 31.54 -3.37
N THR A 577 -12.09 30.23 -3.15
CA THR A 577 -12.65 29.55 -1.96
C THR A 577 -11.85 29.80 -0.68
N THR A 578 -10.60 30.26 -0.77
CA THR A 578 -9.83 30.68 0.43
C THR A 578 -10.33 31.97 1.05
N MET A 579 -11.18 32.72 0.35
CA MET A 579 -11.76 33.97 0.81
C MET A 579 -13.09 33.80 1.55
N PHE A 580 -13.37 32.61 2.12
CA PHE A 580 -14.48 32.47 3.06
C PHE A 580 -14.33 33.47 4.21
N GLY A 581 -15.37 34.27 4.43
CA GLY A 581 -15.37 35.40 5.36
C GLY A 581 -15.38 36.76 4.67
N SER A 582 -14.93 36.84 3.42
CA SER A 582 -15.01 38.03 2.57
C SER A 582 -16.35 38.11 1.82
N PRO A 583 -16.69 39.28 1.22
CA PRO A 583 -17.80 39.41 0.28
C PRO A 583 -17.70 38.46 -0.91
N PHE A 584 -18.83 37.89 -1.35
CA PHE A 584 -18.86 36.96 -2.50
C PHE A 584 -18.32 37.59 -3.79
N MET A 585 -18.70 38.85 -4.07
CA MET A 585 -18.23 39.56 -5.27
C MET A 585 -16.71 39.81 -5.26
N GLU A 586 -16.09 39.91 -4.08
CA GLU A 586 -14.65 40.05 -3.95
C GLU A 586 -13.94 38.72 -4.22
N ALA A 587 -14.46 37.62 -3.68
CA ALA A 587 -13.97 36.27 -3.98
C ALA A 587 -14.09 35.91 -5.47
N LEU A 588 -15.16 36.33 -6.14
CA LEU A 588 -15.31 36.20 -7.60
C LEU A 588 -14.24 37.00 -8.34
N LYS A 589 -14.05 38.27 -7.97
CA LYS A 589 -13.06 39.14 -8.61
C LYS A 589 -11.65 38.58 -8.46
N THR A 590 -11.28 38.09 -7.28
CA THR A 590 -9.99 37.44 -7.04
C THR A 590 -9.85 36.16 -7.87
N GLY A 591 -10.89 35.32 -7.92
CA GLY A 591 -10.89 34.10 -8.74
C GLY A 591 -10.71 34.38 -10.23
N ILE A 592 -11.32 35.44 -10.75
CA ILE A 592 -11.12 35.89 -12.14
C ILE A 592 -9.67 36.35 -12.36
N GLN A 593 -9.13 37.16 -11.45
CA GLN A 593 -7.75 37.65 -11.54
C GLN A 593 -6.75 36.49 -11.53
N GLU A 594 -6.95 35.51 -10.65
CA GLU A 594 -6.11 34.33 -10.57
C GLU A 594 -6.20 33.49 -11.86
N TYR A 595 -7.42 33.29 -12.36
CA TYR A 595 -7.64 32.60 -13.63
C TYR A 595 -6.94 33.31 -14.81
N GLN A 596 -7.02 34.63 -14.88
CA GLN A 596 -6.39 35.43 -15.94
C GLN A 596 -4.86 35.43 -15.85
N CYS A 597 -4.29 35.56 -14.65
CA CYS A 597 -2.85 35.58 -14.42
C CYS A 597 -2.18 34.25 -14.79
N GLN A 598 -2.89 33.12 -14.64
CA GLN A 598 -2.32 31.79 -14.83
C GLN A 598 -2.83 31.03 -16.08
N MET A 599 -3.54 31.68 -17.02
CA MET A 599 -4.21 31.01 -18.17
C MET A 599 -3.34 29.98 -18.93
N GLY A 600 -2.03 30.19 -19.02
CA GLY A 600 -1.10 29.28 -19.70
C GLY A 600 -0.75 27.99 -18.94
N SER A 601 -1.18 27.85 -17.68
CA SER A 601 -0.80 26.72 -16.80
C SER A 601 -1.98 26.20 -15.97
N ILE A 602 -3.21 26.53 -16.36
CA ILE A 602 -4.43 26.09 -15.68
C ILE A 602 -4.89 24.73 -16.20
N ARG A 603 -5.20 23.83 -15.28
CA ARG A 603 -5.97 22.62 -15.53
C ARG A 603 -7.40 22.81 -15.05
N ARG A 604 -8.34 22.38 -15.89
CA ARG A 604 -9.79 22.47 -15.67
C ARG A 604 -10.35 21.07 -15.54
N ILE A 605 -10.75 20.70 -14.33
CA ILE A 605 -11.27 19.36 -14.04
C ILE A 605 -12.79 19.45 -14.00
N ASN A 606 -13.47 18.90 -15.01
CA ASN A 606 -14.92 18.73 -14.98
C ASN A 606 -15.27 17.59 -14.01
N LEU A 607 -15.95 17.91 -12.91
CA LEU A 607 -16.22 16.96 -11.85
C LEU A 607 -17.15 15.82 -12.29
N ARG A 608 -18.15 16.11 -13.13
CA ARG A 608 -19.10 15.10 -13.61
C ARG A 608 -18.44 14.09 -14.54
N SER A 609 -17.55 14.54 -15.43
CA SER A 609 -16.74 13.64 -16.26
C SER A 609 -15.72 12.87 -15.42
N ALA A 610 -15.06 13.53 -14.46
CA ALA A 610 -14.07 12.89 -13.59
C ALA A 610 -14.67 11.78 -12.71
N TRP A 611 -15.93 11.92 -12.28
CA TRP A 611 -16.65 10.90 -11.51
C TRP A 611 -16.88 9.57 -12.24
N GLU A 612 -16.74 9.51 -13.57
CA GLU A 612 -16.77 8.23 -14.31
C GLU A 612 -15.59 7.33 -13.92
N VAL A 613 -14.45 7.92 -13.52
CA VAL A 613 -13.23 7.22 -13.14
C VAL A 613 -12.97 7.30 -11.63
N TYR A 614 -13.27 8.46 -11.03
CA TYR A 614 -13.04 8.79 -9.63
C TYR A 614 -14.36 9.22 -8.96
N PRO A 615 -15.34 8.30 -8.80
CA PRO A 615 -16.64 8.62 -8.24
C PRO A 615 -16.52 9.16 -6.80
N PRO A 616 -17.50 9.96 -6.32
CA PRO A 616 -17.51 10.46 -4.96
C PRO A 616 -17.27 9.36 -3.94
N ALA A 617 -16.43 9.64 -2.94
CA ALA A 617 -16.11 8.69 -1.89
C ALA A 617 -17.38 8.19 -1.20
N ALA A 618 -17.49 6.87 -1.09
CA ALA A 618 -18.60 6.20 -0.41
C ALA A 618 -18.36 6.18 1.11
N LEU A 619 -18.29 7.37 1.71
CA LEU A 619 -18.03 7.52 3.14
C LEU A 619 -19.12 6.84 3.97
N PRO A 620 -18.77 6.19 5.10
CA PRO A 620 -19.76 5.67 6.03
C PRO A 620 -20.77 6.76 6.44
N PRO A 621 -22.07 6.43 6.55
CA PRO A 621 -23.08 7.41 6.93
C PRO A 621 -22.82 7.88 8.37
N ILE A 622 -22.90 9.19 8.58
CA ILE A 622 -22.85 9.82 9.91
C ILE A 622 -24.08 10.71 10.03
N GLU A 623 -24.85 10.55 11.10
CA GLU A 623 -25.95 11.45 11.45
C GLU A 623 -25.41 12.51 12.43
N LYS A 624 -24.79 13.54 11.88
CA LYS A 624 -24.33 14.70 12.65
C LYS A 624 -24.91 15.96 12.02
N GLU A 625 -25.68 16.71 12.80
CA GLU A 625 -26.17 18.01 12.38
C GLU A 625 -25.10 19.07 12.64
N ILE A 626 -24.81 19.88 11.62
CA ILE A 626 -23.94 21.04 11.75
C ILE A 626 -24.81 22.27 11.90
N GLU A 627 -24.56 23.02 12.97
CA GLU A 627 -25.20 24.30 13.19
C GLU A 627 -24.73 25.29 12.12
N ILE A 628 -25.68 25.87 11.40
CA ILE A 628 -25.42 26.89 10.37
C ILE A 628 -25.66 28.25 11.03
N PRO A 629 -24.63 29.09 11.20
CA PRO A 629 -24.79 30.43 11.74
C PRO A 629 -25.70 31.29 10.87
N GLN A 630 -26.32 32.31 11.46
CA GLN A 630 -27.15 33.26 10.70
C GLN A 630 -26.31 34.00 9.66
N PHE A 631 -26.68 33.86 8.39
CA PHE A 631 -25.93 34.44 7.25
C PHE A 631 -26.77 35.38 6.38
N ASN A 632 -28.08 35.52 6.65
CA ASN A 632 -29.01 36.32 5.81
C ASN A 632 -28.56 37.77 5.63
N ASP A 633 -27.98 38.40 6.66
CA ASP A 633 -27.49 39.79 6.54
C ASP A 633 -26.29 39.88 5.58
N ARG A 634 -25.42 38.87 5.56
CA ARG A 634 -24.30 38.78 4.62
C ARG A 634 -24.80 38.56 3.20
N LEU A 635 -25.74 37.62 3.02
CA LEU A 635 -26.37 37.35 1.72
C LEU A 635 -27.03 38.62 1.17
N LYS A 636 -27.80 39.36 1.99
CA LYS A 636 -28.40 40.64 1.59
C LYS A 636 -27.36 41.66 1.13
N GLN A 637 -26.24 41.78 1.84
CA GLN A 637 -25.15 42.66 1.41
C GLN A 637 -24.50 42.22 0.09
N ASP A 638 -24.29 40.92 -0.11
CA ASP A 638 -23.72 40.40 -1.36
C ASP A 638 -24.67 40.56 -2.56
N ILE A 639 -25.99 40.43 -2.34
CA ILE A 639 -27.02 40.73 -3.35
C ILE A 639 -26.96 42.20 -3.75
N GLU A 640 -26.85 43.12 -2.80
CA GLU A 640 -26.75 44.55 -3.11
C GLU A 640 -25.45 44.88 -3.86
N ARG A 641 -24.31 44.27 -3.49
CA ARG A 641 -23.06 44.40 -4.25
C ARG A 641 -23.20 43.89 -5.68
N PHE A 642 -23.85 42.73 -5.87
CA PHE A 642 -24.13 42.20 -7.21
C PHE A 642 -24.98 43.18 -8.03
N LYS A 643 -26.06 43.72 -7.45
CA LYS A 643 -26.92 44.71 -8.13
C LYS A 643 -26.15 45.97 -8.51
N GLU A 644 -25.23 46.43 -7.67
CA GLU A 644 -24.39 47.59 -7.97
C GLU A 644 -23.46 47.33 -9.17
N GLU A 645 -22.81 46.17 -9.21
CA GLU A 645 -21.95 45.78 -10.34
C GLU A 645 -22.77 45.57 -11.62
N ALA A 646 -23.94 44.93 -11.54
CA ALA A 646 -24.85 44.77 -12.65
C ALA A 646 -25.32 46.13 -13.21
N LYS A 647 -25.60 47.09 -12.32
CA LYS A 647 -25.95 48.46 -12.70
C LYS A 647 -24.81 49.15 -13.44
N LYS A 648 -23.56 49.01 -12.98
CA LYS A 648 -22.38 49.56 -13.67
C LYS A 648 -22.23 48.98 -15.08
N GLY A 649 -22.44 47.68 -15.24
CA GLY A 649 -22.41 47.03 -16.57
C GLY A 649 -23.53 47.54 -17.48
N HIS A 650 -24.76 47.66 -16.99
CA HIS A 650 -25.87 48.26 -17.75
C HIS A 650 -25.58 49.72 -18.16
N GLU A 651 -24.95 50.52 -17.29
CA GLU A 651 -24.57 51.91 -17.62
C GLU A 651 -23.47 51.99 -18.68
N LYS A 652 -22.54 51.03 -18.70
CA LYS A 652 -21.52 50.88 -19.75
C LYS A 652 -22.17 50.50 -21.08
N ASP A 653 -23.04 49.50 -21.11
CA ASP A 653 -23.80 49.08 -22.29
C ASP A 653 -24.63 50.24 -22.87
N LEU A 654 -25.32 50.99 -21.99
CA LEU A 654 -26.09 52.17 -22.39
C LEU A 654 -25.20 53.25 -23.04
N SER A 655 -23.97 53.42 -22.55
CA SER A 655 -23.03 54.38 -23.13
C SER A 655 -22.59 53.96 -24.54
N GLN A 656 -22.29 52.68 -24.74
CA GLN A 656 -21.99 52.13 -26.06
C GLN A 656 -23.18 52.25 -27.03
N ILE A 657 -24.39 51.91 -26.58
CA ILE A 657 -25.60 52.05 -27.40
C ILE A 657 -25.83 53.51 -27.83
N LYS A 658 -25.54 54.49 -26.95
CA LYS A 658 -25.66 55.91 -27.30
C LYS A 658 -24.69 56.31 -28.42
N GLU A 659 -23.45 55.82 -28.40
CA GLU A 659 -22.48 56.07 -29.45
C GLU A 659 -22.90 55.41 -30.78
N GLU A 660 -23.39 54.17 -30.73
CA GLU A 660 -23.91 53.47 -31.91
C GLU A 660 -25.14 54.18 -32.51
N LEU A 661 -26.04 54.71 -31.67
CA LEU A 661 -27.19 55.50 -32.12
C LEU A 661 -26.81 56.85 -32.74
N GLN A 662 -25.64 57.42 -32.41
CA GLN A 662 -25.15 58.63 -33.10
C GLN A 662 -24.78 58.35 -34.55
N THR A 663 -24.23 57.15 -34.82
CA THR A 663 -23.83 56.74 -36.17
C THR A 663 -24.97 56.08 -36.95
N ASN A 664 -25.91 55.42 -36.25
CA ASN A 664 -27.05 54.70 -36.81
C ASN A 664 -28.37 55.09 -36.12
N PRO A 665 -28.86 56.33 -36.32
CA PRO A 665 -30.00 56.87 -35.58
C PRO A 665 -31.35 56.21 -35.88
N ASN A 666 -31.44 55.40 -36.93
CA ASN A 666 -32.68 54.68 -37.29
C ASN A 666 -32.72 53.23 -36.78
N ASN A 667 -31.75 52.82 -35.94
CA ASN A 667 -31.69 51.45 -35.45
C ASN A 667 -32.67 51.22 -34.27
N ILE A 668 -33.88 50.80 -34.60
CA ILE A 668 -34.97 50.52 -33.66
C ILE A 668 -34.58 49.49 -32.58
N LYS A 669 -33.74 48.50 -32.92
CA LYS A 669 -33.29 47.48 -31.96
C LYS A 669 -32.49 48.09 -30.82
N LEU A 670 -31.66 49.09 -31.12
CA LEU A 670 -30.87 49.81 -30.11
C LEU A 670 -31.75 50.65 -29.18
N TYR A 671 -32.78 51.32 -29.69
CA TYR A 671 -33.77 52.01 -28.83
C TYR A 671 -34.52 51.05 -27.92
N ASN A 672 -34.92 49.88 -28.45
CA ASN A 672 -35.58 48.85 -27.66
C ASN A 672 -34.67 48.35 -26.52
N ARG A 673 -33.43 47.97 -26.85
CA ARG A 673 -32.44 47.50 -25.86
C ARG A 673 -32.11 48.57 -24.83
N ALA A 674 -31.89 49.83 -25.24
CA ALA A 674 -31.65 50.92 -24.30
C ALA A 674 -32.85 51.18 -23.38
N GLY A 675 -34.09 51.06 -23.89
CA GLY A 675 -35.30 51.13 -23.07
C GLY A 675 -35.37 50.06 -21.97
N ILE A 676 -35.03 48.81 -22.31
CA ILE A 676 -34.94 47.70 -21.34
C ILE A 676 -33.86 48.01 -20.28
N LEU A 677 -32.66 48.40 -20.70
CA LEU A 677 -31.54 48.70 -19.80
C LEU A 677 -31.79 49.91 -18.89
N TYR A 678 -32.42 50.97 -19.40
CA TYR A 678 -32.82 52.10 -18.55
C TYR A 678 -33.82 51.67 -17.48
N SER A 679 -34.70 50.73 -17.82
CA SER A 679 -35.71 50.21 -16.89
C SER A 679 -35.09 49.33 -15.81
N SER A 680 -34.14 48.46 -16.17
CA SER A 680 -33.45 47.58 -15.21
C SER A 680 -32.64 48.35 -14.16
N ILE A 681 -32.08 49.51 -14.51
CA ILE A 681 -31.37 50.39 -13.55
C ILE A 681 -32.28 51.42 -12.85
N GLY A 682 -33.61 51.33 -13.04
CA GLY A 682 -34.60 52.19 -12.39
C GLY A 682 -34.79 53.59 -13.00
N LYS A 683 -34.14 53.89 -14.13
CA LYS A 683 -34.29 55.16 -14.88
C LYS A 683 -35.51 55.10 -15.80
N LEU A 684 -36.70 54.96 -15.19
CA LEU A 684 -37.96 54.68 -15.89
C LEU A 684 -38.38 55.81 -16.85
N ASN A 685 -38.10 57.07 -16.51
CA ASN A 685 -38.44 58.20 -17.38
C ASN A 685 -37.58 58.22 -18.67
N GLU A 686 -36.29 57.94 -18.53
CA GLU A 686 -35.36 57.80 -19.65
C GLU A 686 -35.74 56.60 -20.52
N ALA A 687 -36.19 55.50 -19.92
CA ALA A 687 -36.73 54.36 -20.66
C ALA A 687 -37.95 54.74 -21.51
N VAL A 688 -38.93 55.45 -20.94
CA VAL A 688 -40.11 55.95 -21.68
C VAL A 688 -39.69 56.83 -22.85
N LEU A 689 -38.82 57.81 -22.63
CA LEU A 689 -38.34 58.71 -23.68
C LEU A 689 -37.62 57.96 -24.80
N THR A 690 -36.82 56.96 -24.44
CA THR A 690 -36.02 56.17 -25.40
C THR A 690 -36.91 55.27 -26.25
N LEU A 691 -37.88 54.59 -25.64
CA LEU A 691 -38.83 53.72 -26.34
C LEU A 691 -39.77 54.53 -27.25
N LYS A 692 -40.21 55.73 -26.82
CA LYS A 692 -40.99 56.64 -27.67
C LYS A 692 -40.23 57.11 -28.91
N LYS A 693 -38.94 57.44 -28.79
CA LYS A 693 -38.09 57.73 -29.96
C LYS A 693 -38.01 56.54 -30.92
N GLY A 694 -37.92 55.32 -30.39
CA GLY A 694 -38.00 54.11 -31.22
C GLY A 694 -39.34 54.01 -31.97
N LEU A 695 -40.46 54.34 -31.32
CA LEU A 695 -41.80 54.34 -31.91
C LEU A 695 -42.02 55.49 -32.91
N GLU A 696 -41.31 56.62 -32.80
CA GLU A 696 -41.32 57.66 -33.84
C GLU A 696 -40.75 57.12 -35.16
N ILE A 697 -39.80 56.17 -35.10
CA ILE A 697 -39.17 55.53 -36.26
C ILE A 697 -40.00 54.35 -36.76
N ALA A 698 -40.56 53.54 -35.85
CA ALA A 698 -41.45 52.42 -36.17
C ALA A 698 -42.73 52.43 -35.32
N PRO A 699 -43.77 53.17 -35.76
CA PRO A 699 -44.99 53.40 -34.97
C PRO A 699 -45.86 52.18 -34.69
N THR A 700 -45.60 51.05 -35.35
CA THR A 700 -46.38 49.81 -35.19
C THR A 700 -45.52 48.67 -34.62
N ASN A 701 -44.33 48.95 -34.09
CA ASN A 701 -43.45 47.90 -33.59
C ASN A 701 -43.98 47.28 -32.29
N SER A 702 -44.39 46.02 -32.34
CA SER A 702 -44.97 45.29 -31.21
C SER A 702 -44.05 45.26 -29.97
N ASN A 703 -42.75 44.99 -30.16
CA ASN A 703 -41.79 44.88 -29.06
C ASN A 703 -41.60 46.21 -28.32
N LEU A 704 -41.50 47.32 -29.05
CA LEU A 704 -41.39 48.65 -28.45
C LEU A 704 -42.65 49.04 -27.66
N HIS A 705 -43.84 48.76 -28.21
CA HIS A 705 -45.10 48.99 -27.49
C HIS A 705 -45.22 48.11 -26.24
N ASN A 706 -44.87 46.82 -26.33
CA ASN A 706 -44.86 45.93 -25.18
C ASN A 706 -43.88 46.41 -24.10
N ASN A 707 -42.63 46.70 -24.46
CA ASN A 707 -41.64 47.15 -23.48
C ASN A 707 -42.01 48.52 -22.90
N LEU A 708 -42.59 49.45 -23.68
CA LEU A 708 -43.09 50.73 -23.15
C LEU A 708 -44.24 50.53 -22.17
N ALA A 709 -45.14 49.60 -22.46
CA ALA A 709 -46.20 49.20 -21.55
C ALA A 709 -45.65 48.60 -20.24
N ASN A 710 -44.60 47.78 -20.32
CA ASN A 710 -43.91 47.22 -19.16
C ASN A 710 -43.32 48.34 -18.28
N VAL A 711 -42.68 49.35 -18.89
CA VAL A 711 -42.18 50.52 -18.15
C VAL A 711 -43.30 51.30 -17.47
N TYR A 712 -44.40 51.57 -18.17
CA TYR A 712 -45.54 52.25 -17.54
C TYR A 712 -46.16 51.41 -16.41
N SER A 713 -46.20 50.09 -16.56
CA SER A 713 -46.64 49.17 -15.51
C SER A 713 -45.75 49.29 -14.26
N LEU A 714 -44.42 49.35 -14.43
CA LEU A 714 -43.47 49.56 -13.33
C LEU A 714 -43.64 50.94 -12.65
N MET A 715 -44.06 51.96 -13.41
CA MET A 715 -44.39 53.28 -12.88
C MET A 715 -45.77 53.35 -12.20
N GLY A 716 -46.55 52.26 -12.20
CA GLY A 716 -47.94 52.25 -11.72
C GLY A 716 -48.94 52.95 -12.65
N LYS A 717 -48.52 53.33 -13.85
CA LYS A 717 -49.35 53.96 -14.90
C LYS A 717 -50.09 52.90 -15.71
N LEU A 718 -51.00 52.21 -15.03
CA LEU A 718 -51.63 51.00 -15.57
C LEU A 718 -52.49 51.29 -16.80
N ALA A 719 -53.14 52.46 -16.88
CA ALA A 719 -53.98 52.82 -18.02
C ALA A 719 -53.15 52.92 -19.31
N GLU A 720 -52.04 53.66 -19.26
CA GLU A 720 -51.07 53.78 -20.34
C GLU A 720 -50.45 52.43 -20.70
N ALA A 721 -50.14 51.59 -19.70
CA ALA A 721 -49.65 50.23 -19.93
C ALA A 721 -50.67 49.40 -20.73
N THR A 722 -51.93 49.36 -20.33
CA THR A 722 -52.97 48.60 -21.05
C THR A 722 -53.21 49.10 -22.47
N THR A 723 -53.09 50.40 -22.73
CA THR A 723 -53.19 50.96 -24.09
C THR A 723 -52.05 50.44 -24.98
N HIS A 724 -50.80 50.54 -24.50
CA HIS A 724 -49.66 50.11 -25.29
C HIS A 724 -49.56 48.58 -25.45
N TYR A 725 -50.00 47.78 -24.47
CA TYR A 725 -50.13 46.32 -24.68
C TYR A 725 -51.14 45.98 -25.78
N LYS A 726 -52.26 46.72 -25.86
CA LYS A 726 -53.24 46.54 -26.96
C LYS A 726 -52.67 46.94 -28.31
N GLU A 727 -51.86 48.00 -28.37
CA GLU A 727 -51.15 48.41 -29.59
C GLU A 727 -50.11 47.36 -30.02
N ALA A 728 -49.40 46.74 -29.07
CA ALA A 728 -48.53 45.61 -29.36
C ALA A 728 -49.30 44.42 -29.95
N LEU A 729 -50.44 44.05 -29.32
CA LEU A 729 -51.29 42.95 -29.77
C LEU A 729 -52.04 43.23 -31.08
N SER A 730 -52.35 44.48 -31.40
CA SER A 730 -52.95 44.83 -32.69
C SER A 730 -51.95 44.67 -33.84
N SER A 731 -50.67 44.92 -33.58
CA SER A 731 -49.57 44.67 -34.51
C SER A 731 -49.23 43.18 -34.63
N ASN A 732 -49.16 42.47 -33.49
CA ASN A 732 -48.87 41.04 -33.46
C ASN A 732 -49.73 40.29 -32.42
N PRO A 733 -50.88 39.70 -32.83
CA PRO A 733 -51.83 39.09 -31.91
C PRO A 733 -51.40 37.71 -31.38
N ASN A 734 -50.33 37.12 -31.92
CA ASN A 734 -49.85 35.79 -31.55
C ASN A 734 -48.80 35.82 -30.43
N GLU A 735 -48.51 36.99 -29.86
CA GLU A 735 -47.55 37.10 -28.77
C GLU A 735 -48.16 36.74 -27.40
N GLY A 736 -48.10 35.45 -27.04
CA GLY A 736 -48.62 34.94 -25.77
C GLY A 736 -48.11 35.72 -24.54
N GLY A 737 -46.84 36.12 -24.52
CA GLY A 737 -46.27 36.93 -23.42
C GLY A 737 -46.92 38.31 -23.25
N VAL A 738 -47.29 38.98 -24.35
CA VAL A 738 -47.95 40.31 -24.31
C VAL A 738 -49.38 40.18 -23.78
N TRP A 739 -50.09 39.11 -24.14
CA TRP A 739 -51.39 38.78 -23.55
C TRP A 739 -51.32 38.56 -22.04
N LEU A 740 -50.28 37.86 -21.57
CA LEU A 740 -50.07 37.62 -20.14
C LEU A 740 -49.70 38.93 -19.40
N ASN A 741 -48.88 39.80 -19.98
CA ASN A 741 -48.59 41.13 -19.43
C ASN A 741 -49.85 42.01 -19.33
N LEU A 742 -50.70 41.97 -20.36
CA LEU A 742 -51.98 42.69 -20.35
C LEU A 742 -52.92 42.14 -19.27
N ALA A 743 -52.99 40.81 -19.11
CA ALA A 743 -53.76 40.18 -18.06
C ALA A 743 -53.31 40.61 -16.66
N MET A 744 -52.00 40.71 -16.44
CA MET A 744 -51.41 41.21 -15.20
C MET A 744 -51.75 42.67 -14.96
N ALA A 745 -51.63 43.53 -15.98
CA ALA A 745 -52.00 44.93 -15.85
C ALA A 745 -53.49 45.13 -15.56
N TYR A 746 -54.37 44.27 -16.11
CA TYR A 746 -55.79 44.27 -15.77
C TYR A 746 -56.06 43.79 -14.34
N THR A 747 -55.33 42.78 -13.89
CA THR A 747 -55.38 42.31 -12.51
C THR A 747 -54.99 43.44 -11.54
N ASP A 748 -53.90 44.16 -11.84
CA ASP A 748 -53.44 45.30 -11.04
C ASP A 748 -54.44 46.48 -11.06
N GLN A 749 -55.31 46.57 -12.08
CA GLN A 749 -56.42 47.53 -12.14
C GLN A 749 -57.71 47.05 -11.45
N GLY A 750 -57.76 45.80 -10.95
CA GLY A 750 -58.98 45.18 -10.42
C GLY A 750 -60.02 44.79 -11.48
N LYS A 751 -59.59 44.61 -12.74
CA LYS A 751 -60.44 44.21 -13.88
C LYS A 751 -60.35 42.72 -14.14
N ASP A 752 -60.93 41.93 -13.22
CA ASP A 752 -60.75 40.47 -13.19
C ASP A 752 -61.34 39.74 -14.41
N ALA A 753 -62.43 40.27 -15.00
CA ALA A 753 -63.06 39.67 -16.17
C ALA A 753 -62.16 39.77 -17.40
N GLU A 754 -61.64 40.96 -17.68
CA GLU A 754 -60.70 41.22 -18.77
C GLU A 754 -59.36 40.53 -18.54
N ALA A 755 -58.87 40.46 -17.30
CA ALA A 755 -57.68 39.71 -16.94
C ALA A 755 -57.83 38.22 -17.28
N LYS A 756 -58.95 37.60 -16.88
CA LYS A 756 -59.24 36.20 -17.16
C LYS A 756 -59.28 35.89 -18.66
N GLU A 757 -59.91 36.75 -19.45
CA GLU A 757 -59.94 36.61 -20.90
C GLU A 757 -58.52 36.70 -21.50
N CYS A 758 -57.73 37.69 -21.06
CA CYS A 758 -56.35 37.85 -21.53
C CYS A 758 -55.45 36.66 -21.14
N TYR A 759 -55.62 36.10 -19.94
CA TYR A 759 -54.94 34.87 -19.53
C TYR A 759 -55.31 33.71 -20.46
N GLN A 760 -56.59 33.50 -20.76
CA GLN A 760 -57.03 32.45 -21.68
C GLN A 760 -56.45 32.63 -23.09
N GLN A 761 -56.45 33.87 -23.60
CA GLN A 761 -55.85 34.18 -24.91
C GLN A 761 -54.35 33.93 -24.91
N GLY A 762 -53.62 34.38 -23.90
CA GLY A 762 -52.17 34.20 -23.79
C GLY A 762 -51.79 32.73 -23.74
N LEU A 763 -52.48 31.93 -22.91
CA LEU A 763 -52.27 30.49 -22.79
C LEU A 763 -52.51 29.74 -24.10
N ALA A 764 -53.53 30.14 -24.86
CA ALA A 764 -53.86 29.53 -26.15
C ALA A 764 -52.77 29.76 -27.22
N LYS A 765 -51.82 30.68 -27.00
CA LYS A 765 -50.70 30.94 -27.92
C LYS A 765 -49.46 30.09 -27.63
N PHE A 766 -49.38 29.40 -26.50
CA PHE A 766 -48.26 28.50 -26.19
C PHE A 766 -48.54 27.08 -26.73
N ALA A 767 -47.54 26.45 -27.35
CA ALA A 767 -47.66 25.12 -27.94
C ALA A 767 -47.88 24.01 -26.88
N ASN A 768 -47.48 24.26 -25.63
CA ASN A 768 -47.66 23.37 -24.49
C ASN A 768 -48.14 24.17 -23.27
N GLN A 769 -49.25 23.74 -22.65
CA GLN A 769 -49.76 24.38 -21.42
C GLN A 769 -48.77 24.32 -20.26
N GLY A 770 -47.88 23.32 -20.22
CA GLY A 770 -46.82 23.20 -19.22
C GLY A 770 -45.74 24.30 -19.32
N GLU A 771 -45.45 24.81 -20.51
CA GLU A 771 -44.53 25.96 -20.67
C GLU A 771 -45.15 27.23 -20.10
N ALA A 772 -46.44 27.44 -20.32
CA ALA A 772 -47.12 28.61 -19.83
C ALA A 772 -47.24 28.63 -18.29
N VAL A 773 -47.51 27.47 -17.67
CA VAL A 773 -47.51 27.31 -16.21
C VAL A 773 -46.09 27.54 -15.63
N LYS A 774 -45.05 27.09 -16.33
CA LYS A 774 -43.65 27.32 -15.94
C LYS A 774 -43.26 28.80 -16.02
N LEU A 775 -43.78 29.53 -17.01
CA LEU A 775 -43.56 30.95 -17.20
C LEU A 775 -44.32 31.82 -16.17
N LEU A 776 -45.56 31.42 -15.83
CA LEU A 776 -46.46 32.13 -14.92
C LEU A 776 -46.21 31.80 -13.44
N GLY A 777 -45.69 30.62 -13.13
CA GLY A 777 -45.41 30.19 -11.76
C GLY A 777 -46.65 29.79 -10.94
N PHE A 778 -47.83 29.69 -11.57
CA PHE A 778 -49.11 29.23 -11.00
C PHE A 778 -50.05 28.64 -12.09
N ASP A 779 -51.06 27.86 -11.68
CA ASP A 779 -52.09 27.32 -12.58
C ASP A 779 -53.16 28.39 -12.87
N PRO A 780 -53.42 28.74 -14.14
CA PRO A 780 -54.45 29.70 -14.54
C PRO A 780 -55.88 29.37 -14.10
N LYS A 781 -56.16 28.15 -13.63
CA LYS A 781 -57.43 27.77 -13.02
C LYS A 781 -57.58 28.28 -11.57
N GLU A 782 -56.49 28.72 -10.93
CA GLU A 782 -56.46 29.23 -9.55
C GLU A 782 -56.46 30.77 -9.47
N VAL A 783 -57.04 31.47 -10.44
CA VAL A 783 -57.12 32.95 -10.45
C VAL A 783 -57.90 33.41 -9.21
N GLY A 784 -57.14 33.89 -8.21
CA GLY A 784 -57.68 34.42 -6.97
C GLY A 784 -56.68 34.74 -5.85
N VAL A 785 -55.48 34.14 -5.73
CA VAL A 785 -54.69 34.32 -4.48
C VAL A 785 -53.16 34.47 -4.58
N ARG A 786 -52.45 34.31 -5.70
CA ARG A 786 -50.95 34.38 -5.67
C ARG A 786 -50.32 35.19 -6.80
N GLN A 787 -50.42 36.52 -6.68
CA GLN A 787 -50.14 37.50 -7.75
C GLN A 787 -48.68 38.01 -7.86
N LYS A 788 -47.76 37.69 -6.94
CA LYS A 788 -46.39 38.28 -6.95
C LYS A 788 -45.38 37.57 -7.89
N ARG A 789 -45.66 36.33 -8.31
CA ARG A 789 -44.65 35.40 -8.89
C ARG A 789 -44.40 35.53 -10.40
N ALA A 790 -45.35 36.09 -11.16
CA ALA A 790 -45.27 36.18 -12.62
C ALA A 790 -44.53 37.42 -13.15
N ARG A 791 -44.24 38.40 -12.27
CA ARG A 791 -43.76 39.73 -12.67
C ARG A 791 -42.43 39.69 -13.44
N GLU A 792 -41.39 39.04 -12.94
CA GLU A 792 -40.03 39.23 -13.50
C GLU A 792 -39.77 38.55 -14.87
N ASN A 793 -40.49 37.48 -15.21
CA ASN A 793 -40.24 36.71 -16.45
C ASN A 793 -40.96 37.25 -17.68
N LEU A 794 -42.02 38.06 -17.50
CA LEU A 794 -42.90 38.47 -18.59
C LEU A 794 -42.57 39.86 -19.15
N TYR A 795 -41.80 40.68 -18.43
CA TYR A 795 -41.62 42.09 -18.78
C TYR A 795 -40.65 42.36 -19.94
N TRP A 796 -39.85 41.42 -20.44
CA TRP A 796 -38.80 41.79 -21.41
C TRP A 796 -38.67 40.79 -22.54
N LYS A 797 -38.84 41.30 -23.77
CA LYS A 797 -38.65 40.54 -25.01
C LYS A 797 -37.63 41.28 -25.89
N GLU A 798 -36.47 40.66 -26.09
CA GLU A 798 -35.55 41.03 -27.17
C GLU A 798 -36.05 40.33 -28.44
N GLY A 799 -36.39 41.09 -29.47
CA GLY A 799 -36.78 40.52 -30.76
C GLY A 799 -35.54 40.22 -31.61
N GLU A 800 -35.55 39.10 -32.33
CA GLU A 800 -34.65 38.86 -33.47
C GLU A 800 -34.81 39.90 -34.58
#